data_AF-A0A6A6R7X3-F1
#
_entry.id   AF-A0A6A6R7X3-F1
#
_cell.length_a   1.000
_cell.length_b   1.000
_cell.length_c   1.000
_cell.angle_alpha   90.00
_cell.angle_beta   90.00
_cell.angle_gamma   90.00
#
_symmetry.space_group_name_H-M   'P 1'
#
loop_
_entity.id
_entity.type
_entity.pdbx_description
1 polymer ?
#
loop_
_entity_poly.entity_id
_entity_poly.type
_entity_poly.pdbx_seq_one_letter_code
_entity_poly.pdbx_strand_id
1 'polypeptide(L)'
;MLLRRDDDPKDEFLRLMSNPFASQLTSTSVLIALGTSLGVSALIAIAFCFLRPFNSVVYAPRLRFADEKHRPPELGPSPWAWIGPLGMKEDVLVEKIGLDATIFLRFTKMCRNIFLILSLVGCGILIPVNVVGGKQMYNTSGWSVEGLMKMTPQYMYGGIFWAFVGCAYAFNIVIMYFLWRNYKAVTRLRRRYLDSPEYQASLSSRTLMVTDIPKSLRTDEGIVRITDDLKTTPEVPRAAIGRNVKDLPDMIEEHEENVMKLEKVLAKYLKNPNKLPATRPTCKPSKKDEAYVDKNTKVDAIEYLTKRIERLEREIRTVRESVDRRDAMPYGFASYESIESAHSLAYLAKRKHPQGTTIKLAPRPNDIIWKNLPLDPKTRRWRRVINNFWITLLTLAWMAPNALIAVFLTNLSNLGNVWHGFRTQLQTNPNFWAVVQGVASPAITSLFYYLLPSIFRRLSIQAGDVTKTSRERHVINKLYSFFVFNNLLVFSLFSALWALIGGVIEKTSKENKSVMDAFQELHPLVNTLVALCSVSPFWITWLLQRNLGAAIDLAQVANLAWGSFRRKFGSPTPRDFITQTAPPPFDYASYYNYFLFYSTVTLAFAPIQPVVLLVTALYFCIDAYWKKYLLMYVFVTKTESGGLFWRVLFNRMLFTAFFSNLVVVLMVISHGDPYRWQMLAAMIPLPLMLLAFKIYCKRTFDDQLAFYTKGDSAKGTEAALPVDKESRRRDRVGVRFGNPALYKKLIVPMVHEKSQHLLAELYKGRLHDDGQDVSGYSDVYAMKRMSHERPGKAAPAAAAPFEIVKENELDFENFKDRPEFSEEHGGGGEAYGRSADLIRPGTPGTMSTFGGSDRGRSSSRDSERTYAEDVGVQYPKGYHSTPSALREYSPSPDRGHKGFENVPVAGGGQYNQYQMRDETALLGDAAPMGRGTPYDRQTPTEGEEGGEYFRGRQF
;
A
#
# COMPACT_ATOMS: atom_id res chain seq x y z
N MET A 1 -3.12 -32.53 42.54
CA MET A 1 -3.84 -31.79 43.59
C MET A 1 -5.30 -32.16 43.47
N LEU A 2 -5.86 -32.92 44.42
CA LEU A 2 -7.27 -33.34 44.38
C LEU A 2 -8.11 -32.22 45.00
N LEU A 3 -8.91 -31.53 44.19
CA LEU A 3 -9.79 -30.45 44.63
C LEU A 3 -11.12 -31.00 45.17
N ARG A 4 -11.69 -30.27 46.13
CA ARG A 4 -12.94 -30.58 46.84
C ARG A 4 -14.14 -30.57 45.86
N ARG A 5 -15.20 -31.31 46.18
CA ARG A 5 -16.24 -31.72 45.24
C ARG A 5 -17.43 -30.73 45.11
N ASP A 6 -17.44 -29.64 45.88
CA ASP A 6 -18.65 -28.88 46.20
C ASP A 6 -18.53 -27.35 45.97
N ASP A 7 -17.75 -26.90 44.98
CA ASP A 7 -17.82 -25.51 44.49
C ASP A 7 -18.93 -25.40 43.42
N ASP A 8 -19.79 -24.37 43.48
CA ASP A 8 -20.82 -24.10 42.47
C ASP A 8 -20.14 -23.87 41.09
N PRO A 9 -20.61 -24.46 39.97
CA PRO A 9 -20.01 -24.26 38.64
C PRO A 9 -19.84 -22.78 38.24
N LYS A 10 -20.61 -21.85 38.83
CA LYS A 10 -20.41 -20.40 38.67
C LYS A 10 -19.12 -19.91 39.35
N ASP A 11 -18.82 -20.38 40.55
CA ASP A 11 -17.64 -20.00 41.31
C ASP A 11 -16.37 -20.65 40.74
N GLU A 12 -16.46 -21.90 40.25
CA GLU A 12 -15.39 -22.53 39.49
C GLU A 12 -15.10 -21.75 38.20
N PHE A 13 -16.14 -21.34 37.47
CA PHE A 13 -15.99 -20.48 36.29
C PHE A 13 -15.34 -19.13 36.65
N LEU A 14 -15.81 -18.43 37.69
CA LEU A 14 -15.22 -17.15 38.14
C LEU A 14 -13.74 -17.30 38.55
N ARG A 15 -13.35 -18.40 39.19
CA ARG A 15 -11.93 -18.70 39.50
C ARG A 15 -11.08 -18.98 38.27
N LEU A 16 -11.61 -19.70 37.27
CA LEU A 16 -10.91 -19.91 36.00
C LEU A 16 -10.76 -18.61 35.20
N MET A 17 -11.75 -17.72 35.27
CA MET A 17 -11.74 -16.41 34.61
C MET A 17 -10.77 -15.41 35.24
N SER A 18 -10.48 -15.50 36.54
CA SER A 18 -9.60 -14.56 37.24
C SER A 18 -8.10 -14.82 37.01
N ASN A 19 -7.67 -16.07 36.81
CA ASN A 19 -6.26 -16.44 36.59
C ASN A 19 -6.01 -17.33 35.34
N PRO A 20 -6.45 -16.94 34.13
CA PRO A 20 -6.34 -17.78 32.92
C PRO A 20 -4.90 -18.00 32.42
N PHE A 21 -3.93 -17.21 32.90
CA PHE A 21 -2.54 -17.24 32.40
C PHE A 21 -1.56 -18.04 33.26
N ALA A 22 -1.97 -18.54 34.43
CA ALA A 22 -1.07 -19.13 35.42
C ALA A 22 -0.16 -20.26 34.90
N SER A 23 -0.58 -21.01 33.87
CA SER A 23 0.18 -22.12 33.28
C SER A 23 1.31 -21.69 32.32
N GLN A 24 1.38 -20.43 31.89
CA GLN A 24 2.36 -19.96 30.90
C GLN A 24 3.53 -19.14 31.49
N LEU A 25 3.55 -18.91 32.81
CA LEU A 25 4.37 -17.86 33.43
C LEU A 25 5.75 -18.30 33.93
N THR A 26 6.13 -19.56 33.75
CA THR A 26 7.43 -20.06 34.18
C THR A 26 8.57 -19.52 33.29
N SER A 27 9.59 -18.96 33.94
CA SER A 27 10.80 -18.39 33.35
C SER A 27 11.60 -19.41 32.53
N THR A 28 11.53 -20.70 32.89
CA THR A 28 12.05 -21.80 32.06
C THR A 28 11.35 -21.88 30.70
N SER A 29 10.02 -21.72 30.64
CA SER A 29 9.27 -21.72 29.39
C SER A 29 9.63 -20.54 28.49
N VAL A 30 9.96 -19.37 29.05
CA VAL A 30 10.42 -18.20 28.26
C VAL A 30 11.78 -18.47 27.63
N LEU A 31 12.73 -19.08 28.35
CA LEU A 31 14.04 -19.46 27.82
C LEU A 31 13.94 -20.57 26.75
N ILE A 32 13.06 -21.55 26.96
CA ILE A 32 12.79 -22.61 25.96
C ILE A 32 12.13 -21.99 24.71
N ALA A 33 11.18 -21.06 24.88
CA ALA A 33 10.58 -20.32 23.77
C ALA A 33 11.62 -19.46 23.02
N LEU A 34 12.63 -18.92 23.71
CA LEU A 34 13.74 -18.17 23.11
C LEU A 34 14.62 -19.08 22.25
N GLY A 35 15.10 -20.19 22.81
CA GLY A 35 15.94 -21.14 22.09
C GLY A 35 15.23 -21.76 20.88
N THR A 36 13.97 -22.17 21.05
CA THR A 36 13.18 -22.78 19.96
C THR A 36 12.83 -21.77 18.86
N SER A 37 12.33 -20.57 19.20
CA SER A 37 11.97 -19.58 18.19
C SER A 37 13.18 -19.07 17.40
N LEU A 38 14.30 -18.78 18.05
CA LEU A 38 15.52 -18.34 17.36
C LEU A 38 16.17 -19.48 16.58
N GLY A 39 16.22 -20.70 17.14
CA GLY A 39 16.77 -21.88 16.46
C GLY A 39 16.01 -22.24 15.19
N VAL A 40 14.67 -22.29 15.25
CA VAL A 40 13.84 -22.55 14.06
C VAL A 40 13.90 -21.39 13.07
N SER A 41 13.94 -20.14 13.53
CA SER A 41 14.13 -18.97 12.63
C SER A 41 15.45 -19.03 11.88
N ALA A 42 16.54 -19.41 12.57
CA ALA A 42 17.86 -19.59 11.97
C ALA A 42 17.87 -20.75 10.96
N LEU A 43 17.26 -21.89 11.30
CA LEU A 43 17.11 -23.04 10.39
C LEU A 43 16.37 -22.63 9.11
N ILE A 44 15.24 -21.91 9.22
CA ILE A 44 14.49 -21.41 8.06
C ILE A 44 15.32 -20.43 7.23
N ALA A 45 16.08 -19.53 7.87
CA ALA A 45 16.95 -18.59 7.16
C ALA A 45 18.12 -19.29 6.42
N ILE A 46 18.69 -20.35 7.01
CA ILE A 46 19.71 -21.18 6.38
C ILE A 46 19.12 -21.95 5.20
N ALA A 47 17.96 -22.60 5.38
CA ALA A 47 17.24 -23.29 4.31
C ALA A 47 16.89 -22.34 3.16
N PHE A 48 16.45 -21.12 3.46
CA PHE A 48 16.24 -20.06 2.46
C PHE A 48 17.53 -19.73 1.69
N CYS A 49 18.68 -19.60 2.35
CA CYS A 49 19.95 -19.30 1.67
C CYS A 49 20.34 -20.39 0.64
N PHE A 50 20.02 -21.66 0.90
CA PHE A 50 20.24 -22.77 -0.04
C PHE A 50 19.13 -22.90 -1.10
N LEU A 51 17.87 -22.62 -0.78
CA LEU A 51 16.73 -22.72 -1.72
C LEU A 51 16.64 -21.53 -2.69
N ARG A 52 17.12 -20.34 -2.30
CA ARG A 52 17.11 -19.11 -3.10
C ARG A 52 17.68 -19.28 -4.52
N PRO A 53 18.90 -19.81 -4.74
CA PRO A 53 19.48 -19.89 -6.08
C PRO A 53 18.70 -20.79 -7.05
N PHE A 54 18.01 -21.81 -6.56
CA PHE A 54 17.25 -22.74 -7.42
C PHE A 54 15.88 -22.21 -7.86
N ASN A 55 15.24 -21.36 -7.05
CA ASN A 55 13.87 -20.87 -7.28
C ASN A 55 13.79 -19.36 -7.50
N SER A 56 14.55 -18.85 -8.48
CA SER A 56 14.62 -17.42 -8.84
C SER A 56 13.25 -16.80 -9.16
N VAL A 57 12.32 -17.57 -9.74
CA VAL A 57 10.94 -17.12 -10.05
C VAL A 57 10.17 -16.68 -8.80
N VAL A 58 10.37 -17.33 -7.65
CA VAL A 58 9.68 -16.99 -6.39
C VAL A 58 10.50 -15.99 -5.56
N TYR A 59 11.81 -16.19 -5.49
CA TYR A 59 12.68 -15.41 -4.60
C TYR A 59 13.25 -14.12 -5.23
N ALA A 60 13.19 -13.95 -6.55
CA ALA A 60 13.65 -12.75 -7.23
C ALA A 60 12.82 -12.35 -8.47
N PRO A 61 11.47 -12.41 -8.46
CA PRO A 61 10.66 -12.03 -9.63
C PRO A 61 10.92 -10.59 -10.10
N ARG A 62 11.22 -9.65 -9.19
CA ARG A 62 11.55 -8.27 -9.59
C ARG A 62 12.87 -8.15 -10.35
N LEU A 63 13.83 -9.05 -10.13
CA LEU A 63 15.09 -9.03 -10.89
C LEU A 63 14.85 -9.37 -12.36
N ARG A 64 13.87 -10.25 -12.62
CA ARG A 64 13.51 -10.72 -13.96
C ARG A 64 12.70 -9.70 -14.75
N PHE A 65 11.63 -9.16 -14.16
CA PHE A 65 10.67 -8.33 -14.91
C PHE A 65 10.97 -6.82 -14.92
N ALA A 66 11.97 -6.35 -14.14
CA ALA A 66 12.29 -4.94 -14.06
C ALA A 66 13.17 -4.44 -15.21
N ASP A 67 12.72 -3.32 -15.80
CA ASP A 67 13.45 -2.46 -16.72
C ASP A 67 14.80 -2.02 -16.12
N GLU A 68 15.81 -1.87 -16.97
CA GLU A 68 17.23 -1.77 -16.60
C GLU A 68 17.53 -0.69 -15.54
N LYS A 69 16.88 0.49 -15.64
CA LYS A 69 17.01 1.59 -14.66
C LYS A 69 16.50 1.22 -13.26
N HIS A 70 15.43 0.43 -13.19
CA HIS A 70 14.72 0.09 -11.95
C HIS A 70 15.12 -1.28 -11.39
N ARG A 71 15.89 -2.07 -12.15
CA ARG A 71 16.35 -3.41 -11.78
C ARG A 71 17.18 -3.37 -10.49
N PRO A 72 16.85 -4.18 -9.47
CA PRO A 72 17.69 -4.31 -8.28
C PRO A 72 19.05 -4.94 -8.67
N PRO A 73 20.13 -4.73 -7.88
CA PRO A 73 21.43 -5.34 -8.18
C PRO A 73 21.33 -6.86 -8.33
N GLU A 74 22.08 -7.41 -9.27
CA GLU A 74 22.07 -8.84 -9.54
C GLU A 74 22.51 -9.66 -8.32
N LEU A 75 21.84 -10.79 -8.11
CA LEU A 75 22.14 -11.72 -7.02
C LEU A 75 23.09 -12.80 -7.54
N GLY A 76 24.34 -12.78 -7.07
CA GLY A 76 25.29 -13.86 -7.37
C GLY A 76 24.78 -15.23 -6.90
N PRO A 77 25.29 -16.33 -7.48
CA PRO A 77 24.81 -17.70 -7.19
C PRO A 77 25.11 -18.17 -5.75
N SER A 78 26.06 -17.52 -5.05
CA SER A 78 26.43 -17.89 -3.68
C SER A 78 25.27 -17.71 -2.68
N PRO A 79 25.09 -18.63 -1.70
CA PRO A 79 24.00 -18.58 -0.72
C PRO A 79 23.98 -17.28 0.10
N TRP A 80 25.13 -16.63 0.30
CA TRP A 80 25.25 -15.38 1.09
C TRP A 80 25.30 -14.10 0.24
N ALA A 81 25.33 -14.20 -1.10
CA ALA A 81 25.49 -13.05 -2.00
C ALA A 81 24.41 -11.95 -1.86
N TRP A 82 23.25 -12.28 -1.32
CA TRP A 82 22.14 -11.35 -1.10
C TRP A 82 22.42 -10.27 -0.04
N ILE A 83 23.40 -10.46 0.85
CA ILE A 83 23.69 -9.53 1.95
C ILE A 83 24.34 -8.23 1.43
N GLY A 84 25.25 -8.32 0.45
CA GLY A 84 25.96 -7.16 -0.11
C GLY A 84 25.02 -6.06 -0.66
N PRO A 85 24.07 -6.39 -1.56
CA PRO A 85 23.07 -5.44 -2.07
C PRO A 85 22.22 -4.74 -0.99
N LEU A 86 22.08 -5.32 0.22
CA LEU A 86 21.38 -4.66 1.33
C LEU A 86 22.13 -3.44 1.89
N GLY A 87 23.38 -3.21 1.48
CA GLY A 87 24.13 -1.98 1.77
C GLY A 87 23.61 -0.72 1.06
N MET A 88 22.76 -0.85 0.02
CA MET A 88 22.37 0.31 -0.82
C MET A 88 21.80 1.51 -0.05
N LYS A 89 22.26 2.71 -0.44
CA LYS A 89 21.80 4.02 0.04
C LYS A 89 20.31 4.23 -0.27
N GLU A 90 19.65 5.05 0.55
CA GLU A 90 18.20 5.29 0.43
C GLU A 90 17.81 6.03 -0.85
N ASP A 91 18.66 6.91 -1.37
CA ASP A 91 18.36 7.71 -2.57
C ASP A 91 18.19 6.81 -3.81
N VAL A 92 19.17 5.94 -4.07
CA VAL A 92 19.11 4.89 -5.12
C VAL A 92 17.94 3.92 -4.88
N LEU A 93 17.55 3.74 -3.61
CA LEU A 93 16.44 2.86 -3.26
C LEU A 93 15.09 3.50 -3.62
N VAL A 94 14.92 4.83 -3.55
CA VAL A 94 13.67 5.51 -3.98
C VAL A 94 13.42 5.25 -5.46
N GLU A 95 14.47 5.37 -6.29
CA GLU A 95 14.39 5.12 -7.72
C GLU A 95 14.04 3.67 -8.05
N LYS A 96 14.61 2.68 -7.33
CA LYS A 96 14.41 1.26 -7.66
C LYS A 96 13.15 0.61 -7.07
N ILE A 97 12.70 1.04 -5.88
CA ILE A 97 11.58 0.37 -5.19
C ILE A 97 10.39 1.28 -4.85
N GLY A 98 10.44 2.57 -5.19
CA GLY A 98 9.39 3.53 -4.88
C GLY A 98 9.56 4.26 -3.53
N LEU A 99 8.79 5.33 -3.36
CA LEU A 99 8.89 6.20 -2.18
C LEU A 99 8.16 5.59 -0.97
N ASP A 100 7.05 4.87 -1.18
CA ASP A 100 6.34 4.21 -0.08
C ASP A 100 7.14 3.04 0.51
N ALA A 101 7.81 2.24 -0.34
CA ALA A 101 8.65 1.14 0.11
C ALA A 101 9.92 1.61 0.85
N THR A 102 10.55 2.69 0.39
CA THR A 102 11.68 3.30 1.12
C THR A 102 11.27 3.90 2.46
N ILE A 103 10.10 4.52 2.56
CA ILE A 103 9.57 5.04 3.82
C ILE A 103 9.21 3.91 4.79
N PHE A 104 8.68 2.78 4.30
CA PHE A 104 8.47 1.58 5.10
C PHE A 104 9.80 1.06 5.70
N LEU A 105 10.84 0.92 4.89
CA LEU A 105 12.16 0.47 5.36
C LEU A 105 12.82 1.47 6.33
N ARG A 106 12.65 2.78 6.09
CA ARG A 106 13.09 3.81 7.04
C ARG A 106 12.33 3.73 8.37
N PHE A 107 11.02 3.51 8.35
CA PHE A 107 10.23 3.34 9.56
C PHE A 107 10.72 2.12 10.37
N THR A 108 10.99 1.00 9.70
CA THR A 108 11.53 -0.21 10.34
C THR A 108 12.91 0.05 10.98
N LYS A 109 13.82 0.72 10.27
CA LYS A 109 15.12 1.17 10.81
C LYS A 109 14.98 2.15 11.97
N MET A 110 13.98 3.04 11.95
CA MET A 110 13.69 3.94 13.06
C MET A 110 13.27 3.15 14.30
N CYS A 111 12.32 2.23 14.18
CA CYS A 111 11.90 1.38 15.29
C CYS A 111 13.08 0.60 15.87
N ARG A 112 13.90 -0.04 15.02
CA ARG A 112 15.14 -0.72 15.44
C ARG A 112 16.04 0.19 16.28
N ASN A 113 16.36 1.38 15.78
CA ASN A 113 17.27 2.29 16.47
C ASN A 113 16.68 2.85 17.79
N ILE A 114 15.37 3.11 17.82
CA ILE A 114 14.65 3.47 19.04
C ILE A 114 14.76 2.34 20.06
N PHE A 115 14.36 1.12 19.70
CA PHE A 115 14.34 -0.01 20.65
C PHE A 115 15.72 -0.45 21.12
N LEU A 116 16.77 -0.33 20.29
CA LEU A 116 18.15 -0.56 20.76
C LEU A 116 18.57 0.40 21.88
N ILE A 117 18.33 1.71 21.71
CA ILE A 117 18.71 2.70 22.72
C ILE A 117 17.79 2.66 23.93
N LEU A 118 16.49 2.46 23.73
CA LEU A 118 15.56 2.25 24.84
C LEU A 118 15.88 0.95 25.60
N SER A 119 16.30 -0.12 24.93
CA SER A 119 16.76 -1.34 25.61
C SER A 119 18.00 -1.07 26.47
N LEU A 120 18.97 -0.29 26.00
CA LEU A 120 20.14 0.06 26.80
C LEU A 120 19.75 0.87 28.04
N VAL A 121 18.95 1.92 27.88
CA VAL A 121 18.50 2.79 28.98
C VAL A 121 17.55 2.05 29.94
N GLY A 122 16.55 1.36 29.39
CA GLY A 122 15.52 0.65 30.13
C GLY A 122 16.07 -0.55 30.89
N CYS A 123 16.78 -1.46 30.22
CA CYS A 123 17.38 -2.60 30.92
C CYS A 123 18.50 -2.16 31.87
N GLY A 124 19.30 -1.15 31.50
CA GLY A 124 20.40 -0.66 32.32
C GLY A 124 19.98 0.05 33.61
N ILE A 125 18.84 0.75 33.61
CA ILE A 125 18.35 1.50 34.78
C ILE A 125 17.25 0.74 35.52
N LEU A 126 16.21 0.28 34.82
CA LEU A 126 15.01 -0.27 35.48
C LEU A 126 15.23 -1.67 36.04
N ILE A 127 16.06 -2.54 35.43
CA ILE A 127 16.29 -3.89 35.99
C ILE A 127 17.02 -3.81 37.35
N PRO A 128 18.14 -3.07 37.50
CA PRO A 128 18.77 -2.89 38.82
C PRO A 128 17.83 -2.26 39.85
N VAL A 129 17.06 -1.23 39.45
CA VAL A 129 16.06 -0.58 40.32
C VAL A 129 15.00 -1.58 40.82
N ASN A 130 14.52 -2.48 39.95
CA ASN A 130 13.51 -3.47 40.29
C ASN A 130 14.06 -4.54 41.25
N VAL A 131 15.25 -5.07 40.95
CA VAL A 131 15.91 -6.09 41.78
C VAL A 131 16.31 -5.55 43.16
N VAL A 132 16.83 -4.32 43.24
CA VAL A 132 17.22 -3.69 44.51
C VAL A 132 15.98 -3.30 45.32
N GLY A 133 14.96 -2.70 44.70
CA GLY A 133 13.73 -2.28 45.37
C GLY A 133 12.91 -3.43 45.95
N GLY A 134 12.86 -4.58 45.26
CA GLY A 134 12.16 -5.78 45.75
C GLY A 134 12.92 -6.58 46.82
N LYS A 135 14.22 -6.31 47.05
CA LYS A 135 15.11 -7.12 47.90
C LYS A 135 14.59 -7.32 49.32
N GLN A 136 14.00 -6.29 49.91
CA GLN A 136 13.42 -6.35 51.26
C GLN A 136 12.27 -7.37 51.32
N MET A 137 11.38 -7.36 50.33
CA MET A 137 10.22 -8.24 50.31
C MET A 137 10.59 -9.70 50.01
N TYR A 138 11.52 -9.94 49.08
CA TYR A 138 11.98 -11.30 48.75
C TYR A 138 12.60 -12.00 49.97
N ASN A 139 13.38 -11.28 50.77
CA ASN A 139 14.03 -11.81 51.97
C ASN A 139 13.03 -12.07 53.11
N THR A 140 12.00 -11.23 53.26
CA THR A 140 10.99 -11.39 54.33
C THR A 140 9.97 -12.49 54.03
N SER A 141 9.58 -12.68 52.77
CA SER A 141 8.55 -13.69 52.44
C SER A 141 9.08 -15.12 52.41
N GLY A 142 10.36 -15.34 52.08
CA GLY A 142 10.95 -16.69 51.92
C GLY A 142 10.50 -17.43 50.66
N TRP A 143 9.83 -16.74 49.72
CA TRP A 143 9.30 -17.35 48.50
C TRP A 143 10.34 -17.33 47.37
N SER A 144 10.43 -18.42 46.61
CA SER A 144 11.27 -18.54 45.41
C SER A 144 10.68 -17.75 44.23
N VAL A 145 10.60 -16.42 44.36
CA VAL A 145 10.13 -15.55 43.26
C VAL A 145 11.01 -15.76 42.03
N GLU A 146 10.37 -16.08 40.91
CA GLU A 146 11.04 -16.38 39.65
C GLU A 146 11.89 -15.23 39.14
N GLY A 147 13.00 -15.55 38.48
CA GLY A 147 13.97 -14.54 38.00
C GLY A 147 13.36 -13.46 37.10
N LEU A 148 12.32 -13.81 36.33
CA LEU A 148 11.60 -12.89 35.46
C LEU A 148 10.60 -12.00 36.22
N MET A 149 9.98 -12.51 37.29
CA MET A 149 9.04 -11.76 38.14
C MET A 149 9.80 -10.80 39.09
N LYS A 150 11.04 -11.15 39.48
CA LYS A 150 11.98 -10.26 40.18
C LYS A 150 12.35 -8.99 39.40
N MET A 151 12.08 -8.94 38.09
CA MET A 151 12.32 -7.77 37.23
C MET A 151 11.09 -6.87 37.08
N THR A 152 10.00 -7.14 37.79
CA THR A 152 8.74 -6.36 37.74
C THR A 152 8.55 -5.48 38.98
N PRO A 153 7.79 -4.37 38.89
CA PRO A 153 7.55 -3.44 40.00
C PRO A 153 6.54 -3.95 41.05
N GLN A 154 6.13 -5.23 41.01
CA GLN A 154 5.05 -5.77 41.86
C GLN A 154 5.34 -5.73 43.38
N TYR A 155 6.61 -5.69 43.78
CA TYR A 155 7.03 -5.87 45.18
C TYR A 155 7.82 -4.67 45.75
N MET A 156 7.61 -3.47 45.19
CA MET A 156 8.32 -2.24 45.58
C MET A 156 7.34 -1.12 45.92
N TYR A 157 7.69 -0.31 46.92
CA TYR A 157 6.86 0.82 47.38
C TYR A 157 7.73 2.05 47.65
N GLY A 158 7.15 3.25 47.54
CA GLY A 158 7.76 4.50 47.99
C GLY A 158 8.67 5.21 46.99
N GLY A 159 9.68 5.94 47.50
CA GLY A 159 10.46 6.92 46.73
C GLY A 159 11.21 6.39 45.50
N ILE A 160 11.39 5.07 45.40
CA ILE A 160 12.05 4.38 44.28
C ILE A 160 11.33 4.66 42.95
N PHE A 161 10.03 4.96 42.97
CA PHE A 161 9.26 5.29 41.76
C PHE A 161 9.74 6.54 41.01
N TRP A 162 10.55 7.42 41.63
CA TRP A 162 11.21 8.54 40.94
C TRP A 162 12.11 8.08 39.78
N ALA A 163 12.71 6.89 39.87
CA ALA A 163 13.51 6.32 38.78
C ALA A 163 12.67 6.04 37.52
N PHE A 164 11.40 5.64 37.67
CA PHE A 164 10.49 5.40 36.55
C PHE A 164 10.01 6.71 35.93
N VAL A 165 9.80 7.76 36.74
CA VAL A 165 9.53 9.12 36.25
C VAL A 165 10.71 9.62 35.41
N GLY A 166 11.94 9.49 35.91
CA GLY A 166 13.17 9.84 35.17
C GLY A 166 13.34 9.04 33.87
N CYS A 167 13.12 7.72 33.92
CA CYS A 167 13.13 6.87 32.72
C CYS A 167 12.04 7.25 31.71
N ALA A 168 10.85 7.67 32.16
CA ALA A 168 9.81 8.16 31.26
C ALA A 168 10.28 9.42 30.51
N TYR A 169 10.91 10.39 31.18
CA TYR A 169 11.52 11.55 30.50
C TYR A 169 12.57 11.10 29.47
N ALA A 170 13.49 10.21 29.83
CA ALA A 170 14.51 9.69 28.92
C ALA A 170 13.89 8.99 27.69
N PHE A 171 12.88 8.15 27.90
CA PHE A 171 12.18 7.43 26.82
C PHE A 171 11.49 8.41 25.85
N ASN A 172 10.78 9.42 26.36
CA ASN A 172 10.13 10.42 25.51
C ASN A 172 11.16 11.24 24.71
N ILE A 173 12.28 11.64 25.32
CA ILE A 173 13.35 12.38 24.62
C ILE A 173 13.95 11.55 23.48
N VAL A 174 14.28 10.27 23.72
CA VAL A 174 14.79 9.36 22.69
C VAL A 174 13.79 9.19 21.55
N ILE A 175 12.51 8.94 21.86
CA ILE A 175 11.46 8.76 20.86
C ILE A 175 11.27 10.04 20.03
N MET A 176 11.19 11.23 20.66
CA MET A 176 11.05 12.51 19.96
C MET A 176 12.26 12.81 19.05
N TYR A 177 13.48 12.56 19.52
CA TYR A 177 14.70 12.76 18.72
C TYR A 177 14.69 11.90 17.45
N PHE A 178 14.38 10.61 17.56
CA PHE A 178 14.31 9.73 16.40
C PHE A 178 13.14 10.04 15.48
N LEU A 179 11.97 10.40 16.02
CA LEU A 179 10.83 10.84 15.21
C LEU A 179 11.18 12.12 14.43
N TRP A 180 11.80 13.13 15.06
CA TRP A 180 12.22 14.37 14.43
C TRP A 180 13.27 14.14 13.33
N ARG A 181 14.32 13.36 13.63
CA ARG A 181 15.38 13.02 12.68
C ARG A 181 14.82 12.33 11.44
N ASN A 182 13.90 11.38 11.63
CA ASN A 182 13.26 10.71 10.51
C ASN A 182 12.23 11.61 9.79
N TYR A 183 11.51 12.50 10.48
CA TYR A 183 10.60 13.45 9.83
C TYR A 183 11.36 14.35 8.86
N LYS A 184 12.45 14.98 9.31
CA LYS A 184 13.33 15.82 8.47
C LYS A 184 13.85 15.05 7.25
N ALA A 185 14.22 13.79 7.45
CA ALA A 185 14.78 12.96 6.39
C ALA A 185 13.72 12.42 5.41
N VAL A 186 12.50 12.11 5.87
CA VAL A 186 11.35 11.79 5.00
C VAL A 186 10.92 13.02 4.21
N THR A 187 10.92 14.21 4.81
CA THR A 187 10.69 15.47 4.08
C THR A 187 11.73 15.69 2.98
N ARG A 188 13.01 15.40 3.23
CA ARG A 188 14.05 15.44 2.19
C ARG A 188 13.81 14.45 1.05
N LEU A 189 13.49 13.20 1.35
CA LEU A 189 13.17 12.19 0.32
C LEU A 189 11.92 12.59 -0.49
N ARG A 190 10.89 13.11 0.18
CA ARG A 190 9.68 13.62 -0.46
C ARG A 190 9.96 14.82 -1.36
N ARG A 191 10.83 15.75 -0.96
CA ARG A 191 11.27 16.85 -1.83
C ARG A 191 11.94 16.33 -3.09
N ARG A 192 12.99 15.50 -2.96
CA ARG A 192 13.67 14.86 -4.10
C ARG A 192 12.73 14.10 -5.04
N TYR A 193 11.71 13.43 -4.49
CA TYR A 193 10.67 12.78 -5.30
C TYR A 193 9.79 13.79 -6.06
N LEU A 194 9.39 14.90 -5.42
CA LEU A 194 8.66 15.97 -6.12
C LEU A 194 9.54 16.67 -7.17
N ASP A 195 10.84 16.79 -6.93
CA ASP A 195 11.82 17.37 -7.85
C ASP A 195 12.18 16.39 -9.01
N SER A 196 11.81 15.11 -8.91
CA SER A 196 12.17 14.08 -9.90
C SER A 196 11.53 14.36 -11.27
N PRO A 197 12.23 14.10 -12.39
CA PRO A 197 11.71 14.37 -13.72
C PRO A 197 10.45 13.56 -14.04
N GLU A 198 10.31 12.36 -13.46
CA GLU A 198 9.14 11.50 -13.63
C GLU A 198 7.89 12.07 -12.94
N TYR A 199 8.04 12.67 -11.75
CA TYR A 199 6.94 13.39 -11.09
C TYR A 199 6.65 14.73 -11.78
N GLN A 200 7.68 15.45 -12.20
CA GLN A 200 7.56 16.74 -12.88
C GLN A 200 6.90 16.62 -14.27
N ALA A 201 7.12 15.51 -14.98
CA ALA A 201 6.48 15.21 -16.27
C ALA A 201 5.10 14.55 -16.14
N SER A 202 4.73 14.05 -14.96
CA SER A 202 3.44 13.39 -14.75
C SER A 202 2.26 14.36 -14.89
N LEU A 203 1.15 13.91 -15.47
CA LEU A 203 -0.07 14.72 -15.56
C LEU A 203 -0.74 14.90 -14.18
N SER A 204 -0.61 13.92 -13.26
CA SER A 204 -1.27 13.99 -11.95
C SER A 204 -0.65 15.02 -11.00
N SER A 205 0.62 15.41 -11.17
CA SER A 205 1.25 16.50 -10.41
C SER A 205 0.77 17.90 -10.84
N ARG A 206 0.30 18.04 -12.10
CA ARG A 206 -0.22 19.28 -12.69
C ARG A 206 -1.74 19.41 -12.62
N THR A 207 -2.44 18.34 -12.23
CA THR A 207 -3.90 18.26 -12.24
C THR A 207 -4.48 18.43 -10.84
N LEU A 208 -5.56 19.19 -10.75
CA LEU A 208 -6.41 19.29 -9.56
C LEU A 208 -7.68 18.48 -9.76
N MET A 209 -8.06 17.73 -8.74
CA MET A 209 -9.36 17.09 -8.63
C MET A 209 -10.31 18.01 -7.87
N VAL A 210 -11.40 18.41 -8.51
CA VAL A 210 -12.47 19.24 -7.95
C VAL A 210 -13.67 18.33 -7.67
N THR A 211 -14.13 18.28 -6.42
CA THR A 211 -15.32 17.51 -6.02
C THR A 211 -16.40 18.40 -5.42
N ASP A 212 -17.61 17.85 -5.38
CA ASP A 212 -18.80 18.44 -4.76
C ASP A 212 -19.30 19.71 -5.53
N ILE A 213 -19.22 19.67 -6.88
CA ILE A 213 -19.57 20.79 -7.78
C ILE A 213 -21.10 21.06 -7.81
N PRO A 214 -21.56 22.30 -7.56
CA PRO A 214 -22.97 22.67 -7.59
C PRO A 214 -23.54 22.58 -9.00
N LYS A 215 -24.84 22.22 -9.13
CA LYS A 215 -25.49 21.91 -10.43
C LYS A 215 -25.31 23.00 -11.50
N SER A 216 -25.30 24.28 -11.12
CA SER A 216 -25.12 25.43 -12.01
C SER A 216 -23.72 25.55 -12.63
N LEU A 217 -22.69 24.95 -12.03
CA LEU A 217 -21.29 25.04 -12.44
C LEU A 217 -20.73 23.70 -12.94
N ARG A 218 -21.59 22.74 -13.29
CA ARG A 218 -21.18 21.43 -13.85
C ARG A 218 -20.89 21.49 -15.34
N THR A 219 -20.00 22.40 -15.73
CA THR A 219 -19.46 22.54 -17.08
C THR A 219 -17.95 22.68 -17.00
N ASP A 220 -17.24 22.47 -18.11
CA ASP A 220 -15.79 22.66 -18.16
C ASP A 220 -15.45 24.13 -17.83
N GLU A 221 -16.20 25.10 -18.35
CA GLU A 221 -16.09 26.51 -17.94
C GLU A 221 -16.38 26.75 -16.45
N GLY A 222 -17.36 26.06 -15.87
CA GLY A 222 -17.73 26.21 -14.46
C GLY A 222 -16.58 25.81 -13.53
N ILE A 223 -15.82 24.77 -13.91
CA ILE A 223 -14.59 24.37 -13.20
C ILE A 223 -13.53 25.49 -13.28
N VAL A 224 -13.32 26.10 -14.45
CA VAL A 224 -12.36 27.20 -14.64
C VAL A 224 -12.73 28.40 -13.76
N ARG A 225 -14.01 28.81 -13.76
CA ARG A 225 -14.50 29.89 -12.88
C ARG A 225 -14.27 29.60 -11.39
N ILE A 226 -14.52 28.36 -10.95
CA ILE A 226 -14.27 27.92 -9.56
C ILE A 226 -12.78 27.98 -9.19
N THR A 227 -11.87 27.73 -10.14
CA THR A 227 -10.43 27.88 -9.89
C THR A 227 -9.98 29.34 -9.90
N ASP A 228 -10.49 30.16 -10.82
CA ASP A 228 -10.14 31.57 -10.93
C ASP A 228 -10.61 32.37 -9.70
N ASP A 229 -11.80 32.05 -9.14
CA ASP A 229 -12.34 32.56 -7.87
C ASP A 229 -11.35 32.45 -6.68
N LEU A 230 -10.41 31.51 -6.72
CA LEU A 230 -9.41 31.33 -5.66
C LEU A 230 -8.14 32.17 -5.88
N LYS A 231 -7.66 32.20 -7.12
CA LYS A 231 -6.46 32.93 -7.57
C LYS A 231 -6.44 32.91 -9.10
N THR A 232 -6.47 34.09 -9.70
CA THR A 232 -6.17 34.28 -11.12
C THR A 232 -4.73 33.84 -11.42
N THR A 233 -4.57 32.70 -12.10
CA THR A 233 -3.28 32.27 -12.65
C THR A 233 -3.06 32.85 -14.04
N PRO A 234 -1.80 33.05 -14.49
CA PRO A 234 -1.53 33.48 -15.86
C PRO A 234 -1.85 32.40 -16.90
N GLU A 235 -1.97 31.13 -16.45
CA GLU A 235 -2.40 29.99 -17.25
C GLU A 235 -3.88 29.71 -17.03
N VAL A 236 -4.63 29.51 -18.11
CA VAL A 236 -6.01 29.00 -18.06
C VAL A 236 -5.98 27.48 -17.94
N PRO A 237 -6.55 26.87 -16.89
CA PRO A 237 -6.52 25.42 -16.72
C PRO A 237 -7.41 24.69 -17.73
N ARG A 238 -6.95 23.53 -18.19
CA ARG A 238 -7.78 22.61 -18.97
C ARG A 238 -8.69 21.81 -18.05
N ALA A 239 -9.95 22.22 -18.01
CA ALA A 239 -11.01 21.50 -17.31
C ALA A 239 -11.48 20.25 -18.08
N ALA A 240 -11.93 19.25 -17.33
CA ALA A 240 -12.66 18.10 -17.81
C ALA A 240 -13.66 17.65 -16.72
N ILE A 241 -14.95 17.89 -16.95
CA ILE A 241 -16.04 17.48 -16.08
C ILE A 241 -16.25 15.95 -16.15
N GLY A 242 -16.51 15.34 -15.00
CA GLY A 242 -16.90 13.93 -14.93
C GLY A 242 -18.25 13.72 -15.61
N ARG A 243 -18.39 12.65 -16.39
CA ARG A 243 -19.65 12.30 -17.07
C ARG A 243 -20.32 11.11 -16.41
N ASN A 244 -21.64 11.05 -16.50
CA ASN A 244 -22.39 9.90 -16.01
C ASN A 244 -22.17 8.69 -16.93
N VAL A 245 -21.68 7.58 -16.37
CA VAL A 245 -21.44 6.33 -17.11
C VAL A 245 -22.56 5.30 -16.91
N LYS A 246 -23.66 5.66 -16.24
CA LYS A 246 -24.74 4.74 -15.84
C LYS A 246 -24.10 3.53 -15.08
N ASP A 247 -24.60 2.33 -15.32
CA ASP A 247 -24.14 1.09 -14.69
C ASP A 247 -23.01 0.38 -15.46
N LEU A 248 -22.39 1.06 -16.44
CA LEU A 248 -21.34 0.52 -17.29
C LEU A 248 -20.15 -0.13 -16.52
N PRO A 249 -19.66 0.42 -15.38
CA PRO A 249 -18.60 -0.24 -14.61
C PRO A 249 -19.02 -1.59 -14.03
N ASP A 250 -20.29 -1.74 -13.64
CA ASP A 250 -20.82 -2.96 -13.02
C ASP A 250 -21.10 -4.03 -14.10
N MET A 251 -21.51 -3.61 -15.31
CA MET A 251 -21.62 -4.49 -16.48
C MET A 251 -20.25 -5.04 -16.92
N ILE A 252 -19.21 -4.20 -16.92
CA ILE A 252 -17.83 -4.62 -17.24
C ILE A 252 -17.31 -5.59 -16.17
N GLU A 253 -17.55 -5.33 -14.88
CA GLU A 253 -17.17 -6.24 -13.79
C GLU A 253 -17.89 -7.60 -13.91
N GLU A 254 -19.16 -7.63 -14.32
CA GLU A 254 -19.88 -8.89 -14.59
C GLU A 254 -19.38 -9.61 -15.85
N HIS A 255 -19.02 -8.89 -16.91
CA HIS A 255 -18.37 -9.45 -18.09
C HIS A 255 -17.03 -10.09 -17.74
N GLU A 256 -16.18 -9.39 -16.99
CA GLU A 256 -14.88 -9.87 -16.53
C GLU A 256 -15.02 -11.15 -15.67
N GLU A 257 -15.98 -11.16 -14.73
CA GLU A 257 -16.31 -12.35 -13.95
C GLU A 257 -16.73 -13.55 -14.82
N ASN A 258 -17.57 -13.33 -15.84
CA ASN A 258 -18.11 -14.42 -16.67
C ASN A 258 -17.06 -14.98 -17.63
N VAL A 259 -16.15 -14.15 -18.15
CA VAL A 259 -14.97 -14.61 -18.89
C VAL A 259 -14.07 -15.46 -17.99
N MET A 260 -13.77 -15.03 -16.76
CA MET A 260 -12.97 -15.84 -15.82
C MET A 260 -13.65 -17.15 -15.41
N LYS A 261 -14.99 -17.19 -15.33
CA LYS A 261 -15.75 -18.44 -15.10
C LYS A 261 -15.63 -19.36 -16.32
N LEU A 262 -15.74 -18.83 -17.54
CA LEU A 262 -15.59 -19.60 -18.78
C LEU A 262 -14.19 -20.20 -18.89
N GLU A 263 -13.13 -19.42 -18.64
CA GLU A 263 -11.75 -19.93 -18.63
C GLU A 263 -11.56 -21.10 -17.64
N LYS A 264 -12.14 -21.01 -16.43
CA LYS A 264 -12.05 -22.09 -15.42
C LYS A 264 -12.80 -23.35 -15.85
N VAL A 265 -13.94 -23.20 -16.51
CA VAL A 265 -14.71 -24.31 -17.09
C VAL A 265 -13.93 -24.97 -18.23
N LEU A 266 -13.38 -24.16 -19.15
CA LEU A 266 -12.56 -24.62 -20.27
C LEU A 266 -11.28 -25.31 -19.79
N ALA A 267 -10.53 -24.73 -18.83
CA ALA A 267 -9.32 -25.34 -18.28
C ALA A 267 -9.58 -26.68 -17.57
N LYS A 268 -10.77 -26.85 -16.96
CA LYS A 268 -11.18 -28.13 -16.37
C LYS A 268 -11.57 -29.17 -17.43
N TYR A 269 -12.28 -28.76 -18.48
CA TYR A 269 -12.74 -29.65 -19.55
C TYR A 269 -11.59 -30.09 -20.47
N LEU A 270 -10.72 -29.14 -20.85
CA LEU A 270 -9.59 -29.32 -21.76
C LEU A 270 -8.31 -29.79 -21.07
N LYS A 271 -8.38 -30.30 -19.83
CA LYS A 271 -7.21 -30.72 -19.04
C LYS A 271 -6.34 -31.77 -19.76
N ASN A 272 -6.99 -32.65 -20.52
CA ASN A 272 -6.34 -33.63 -21.39
C ASN A 272 -6.93 -33.49 -22.81
N PRO A 273 -6.35 -32.69 -23.72
CA PRO A 273 -6.91 -32.45 -25.05
C PRO A 273 -7.19 -33.73 -25.84
N ASN A 274 -6.34 -34.74 -25.70
CA ASN A 274 -6.44 -36.01 -26.43
C ASN A 274 -7.51 -36.98 -25.87
N LYS A 275 -8.13 -36.68 -24.72
CA LYS A 275 -9.16 -37.51 -24.07
C LYS A 275 -10.20 -36.63 -23.37
N LEU A 276 -11.15 -36.10 -24.15
CA LEU A 276 -12.24 -35.28 -23.63
C LEU A 276 -13.25 -36.10 -22.81
N PRO A 277 -13.80 -35.54 -21.71
CA PRO A 277 -14.94 -36.13 -21.02
C PRO A 277 -16.18 -36.18 -21.93
N ALA A 278 -16.89 -37.32 -21.91
CA ALA A 278 -18.10 -37.54 -22.71
C ALA A 278 -19.26 -36.60 -22.35
N THR A 279 -19.32 -36.08 -21.13
CA THR A 279 -20.32 -35.11 -20.68
C THR A 279 -19.72 -33.71 -20.56
N ARG A 280 -20.40 -32.73 -21.16
CA ARG A 280 -20.03 -31.32 -21.03
C ARG A 280 -20.31 -30.80 -19.60
N PRO A 281 -19.49 -29.87 -19.09
CA PRO A 281 -19.68 -29.31 -17.75
C PRO A 281 -20.98 -28.50 -17.69
N THR A 282 -21.77 -28.68 -16.63
CA THR A 282 -23.02 -27.92 -16.42
C THR A 282 -22.87 -26.89 -15.30
N CYS A 283 -23.60 -25.78 -15.40
CA CYS A 283 -23.73 -24.77 -14.35
C CYS A 283 -25.20 -24.38 -14.12
N LYS A 284 -25.45 -23.67 -13.02
CA LYS A 284 -26.72 -22.96 -12.80
C LYS A 284 -26.62 -21.53 -13.38
N PRO A 285 -27.69 -20.97 -13.97
CA PRO A 285 -27.71 -19.58 -14.41
C PRO A 285 -27.39 -18.58 -13.30
N SER A 286 -26.87 -17.41 -13.67
CA SER A 286 -26.66 -16.30 -12.74
C SER A 286 -27.99 -15.78 -12.21
N LYS A 287 -28.08 -15.45 -10.92
CA LYS A 287 -29.31 -14.88 -10.33
C LYS A 287 -29.74 -13.56 -10.97
N LYS A 288 -28.77 -12.80 -11.52
CA LYS A 288 -28.93 -11.51 -12.20
C LYS A 288 -29.38 -11.63 -13.67
N ASP A 289 -29.39 -12.83 -14.24
CA ASP A 289 -29.73 -13.01 -15.65
C ASP A 289 -31.25 -13.09 -15.81
N GLU A 290 -31.83 -12.15 -16.56
CA GLU A 290 -33.27 -12.04 -16.79
C GLU A 290 -33.79 -13.06 -17.82
N ALA A 291 -32.90 -13.58 -18.68
CA ALA A 291 -33.28 -14.52 -19.75
C ALA A 291 -33.60 -15.95 -19.27
N TYR A 292 -33.35 -16.27 -17.99
CA TYR A 292 -33.66 -17.57 -17.40
C TYR A 292 -34.57 -17.39 -16.19
N VAL A 293 -35.86 -17.66 -16.40
CA VAL A 293 -36.88 -17.65 -15.33
C VAL A 293 -36.59 -18.77 -14.32
N ASP A 294 -36.31 -19.99 -14.80
CA ASP A 294 -35.98 -21.16 -13.97
C ASP A 294 -34.50 -21.23 -13.60
N LYS A 295 -34.14 -20.54 -12.51
CA LYS A 295 -32.76 -20.36 -12.03
C LYS A 295 -32.14 -21.61 -11.37
N ASN A 296 -32.87 -22.72 -11.29
CA ASN A 296 -32.39 -23.98 -10.72
C ASN A 296 -31.97 -25.02 -11.76
N THR A 297 -32.39 -24.86 -13.02
CA THR A 297 -32.08 -25.79 -14.12
C THR A 297 -30.58 -25.80 -14.40
N LYS A 298 -30.01 -27.00 -14.59
CA LYS A 298 -28.61 -27.17 -15.02
C LYS A 298 -28.54 -26.99 -16.54
N VAL A 299 -27.77 -26.03 -17.00
CA VAL A 299 -27.49 -25.78 -18.43
C VAL A 299 -26.02 -26.08 -18.76
N ASP A 300 -25.69 -26.32 -20.03
CA ASP A 300 -24.29 -26.39 -20.49
C ASP A 300 -23.57 -25.09 -20.12
N ALA A 301 -22.51 -25.20 -19.32
CA ALA A 301 -21.79 -24.06 -18.80
C ALA A 301 -21.05 -23.29 -19.89
N ILE A 302 -20.57 -23.97 -20.94
CA ILE A 302 -19.82 -23.34 -22.03
C ILE A 302 -20.79 -22.52 -22.88
N GLU A 303 -21.94 -23.10 -23.26
CA GLU A 303 -22.94 -22.40 -24.06
C GLU A 303 -23.60 -21.23 -23.28
N TYR A 304 -23.98 -21.47 -22.02
CA TYR A 304 -24.58 -20.45 -21.16
C TYR A 304 -23.65 -19.25 -20.97
N LEU A 305 -22.40 -19.47 -20.57
CA LEU A 305 -21.44 -18.39 -20.35
C LEU A 305 -21.09 -17.66 -21.64
N THR A 306 -20.98 -18.38 -22.77
CA THR A 306 -20.76 -17.77 -24.10
C THR A 306 -21.89 -16.80 -24.46
N LYS A 307 -23.15 -17.25 -24.37
CA LYS A 307 -24.33 -16.41 -24.64
C LYS A 307 -24.45 -15.23 -23.67
N ARG A 308 -24.10 -15.40 -22.38
CA ARG A 308 -24.11 -14.31 -21.39
C ARG A 308 -23.02 -13.28 -21.67
N ILE A 309 -21.80 -13.70 -22.03
CA ILE A 309 -20.70 -12.81 -22.42
C ILE A 309 -21.09 -12.00 -23.66
N GLU A 310 -21.59 -12.66 -24.72
CA GLU A 310 -22.02 -11.98 -25.95
C GLU A 310 -23.13 -10.93 -25.70
N ARG A 311 -24.11 -11.25 -24.83
CA ARG A 311 -25.14 -10.28 -24.46
C ARG A 311 -24.58 -9.09 -23.69
N LEU A 312 -23.70 -9.34 -22.71
CA LEU A 312 -23.03 -8.28 -21.96
C LEU A 312 -22.14 -7.41 -22.86
N GLU A 313 -21.43 -7.98 -23.85
CA GLU A 313 -20.67 -7.19 -24.83
C GLU A 313 -21.57 -6.26 -25.66
N ARG A 314 -22.74 -6.76 -26.10
CA ARG A 314 -23.75 -5.98 -26.80
C ARG A 314 -24.33 -4.86 -25.92
N GLU A 315 -24.68 -5.17 -24.67
CA GLU A 315 -25.18 -4.19 -23.69
C GLU A 315 -24.13 -3.12 -23.35
N ILE A 316 -22.88 -3.52 -23.14
CA ILE A 316 -21.75 -2.60 -22.91
C ILE A 316 -21.53 -1.67 -24.12
N ARG A 317 -21.64 -2.20 -25.34
CA ARG A 317 -21.52 -1.42 -26.58
C ARG A 317 -22.64 -0.39 -26.69
N THR A 318 -23.91 -0.80 -26.58
CA THR A 318 -25.05 0.14 -26.66
C THR A 318 -25.04 1.17 -25.53
N VAL A 319 -24.63 0.78 -24.32
CA VAL A 319 -24.46 1.74 -23.22
C VAL A 319 -23.38 2.75 -23.54
N ARG A 320 -22.21 2.34 -24.04
CA ARG A 320 -21.11 3.23 -24.48
C ARG A 320 -21.53 4.20 -25.59
N GLU A 321 -22.33 3.74 -26.56
CA GLU A 321 -22.92 4.58 -27.61
C GLU A 321 -23.93 5.58 -27.03
N SER A 322 -24.72 5.18 -26.04
CA SER A 322 -25.77 5.98 -25.39
C SER A 322 -25.29 6.95 -24.29
N VAL A 323 -23.97 7.10 -24.06
CA VAL A 323 -23.45 8.03 -23.05
C VAL A 323 -23.55 9.47 -23.56
N ASP A 324 -24.59 10.18 -23.11
CA ASP A 324 -24.74 11.60 -23.40
C ASP A 324 -23.57 12.41 -22.79
N ARG A 325 -23.07 13.38 -23.56
CA ARG A 325 -22.05 14.32 -23.13
C ARG A 325 -22.58 15.39 -22.18
N ARG A 326 -23.91 15.61 -22.16
CA ARG A 326 -24.59 16.64 -21.37
C ARG A 326 -24.83 16.25 -19.91
N ASP A 327 -24.81 14.96 -19.57
CA ASP A 327 -25.04 14.49 -18.20
C ASP A 327 -23.76 14.58 -17.33
N ALA A 328 -23.64 15.70 -16.62
CA ALA A 328 -22.47 16.08 -15.86
C ALA A 328 -22.56 15.74 -14.35
N MET A 329 -21.52 15.06 -13.88
CA MET A 329 -21.37 14.62 -12.49
C MET A 329 -20.82 15.74 -11.57
N PRO A 330 -20.99 15.65 -10.23
CA PRO A 330 -20.51 16.65 -9.27
C PRO A 330 -18.98 16.62 -9.03
N TYR A 331 -18.18 16.15 -9.99
CA TYR A 331 -16.72 16.12 -9.90
C TYR A 331 -16.10 16.39 -11.27
N GLY A 332 -14.87 16.90 -11.28
CA GLY A 332 -14.09 17.14 -12.49
C GLY A 332 -12.61 17.35 -12.18
N PHE A 333 -11.84 17.58 -13.24
CA PHE A 333 -10.38 17.73 -13.16
C PHE A 333 -9.94 19.01 -13.88
N ALA A 334 -8.95 19.71 -13.35
CA ALA A 334 -8.39 20.93 -13.92
C ALA A 334 -6.86 20.81 -14.00
N SER A 335 -6.30 20.70 -15.20
CA SER A 335 -4.84 20.61 -15.41
C SER A 335 -4.24 21.95 -15.81
N TYR A 336 -3.14 22.30 -15.16
CA TYR A 336 -2.30 23.46 -15.48
C TYR A 336 -1.13 23.04 -16.39
N GLU A 337 -0.42 24.00 -16.99
CA GLU A 337 0.85 23.72 -17.65
C GLU A 337 1.97 23.60 -16.61
N SER A 338 1.99 24.49 -15.61
CA SER A 338 2.97 24.47 -14.52
C SER A 338 2.48 23.78 -13.23
N ILE A 339 3.40 23.03 -12.63
CA ILE A 339 3.22 22.38 -11.32
C ILE A 339 3.08 23.43 -10.20
N GLU A 340 3.74 24.58 -10.34
CA GLU A 340 3.64 25.68 -9.37
C GLU A 340 2.23 26.27 -9.28
N SER A 341 1.56 26.46 -10.41
CA SER A 341 0.17 26.92 -10.45
C SER A 341 -0.76 25.95 -9.75
N ALA A 342 -0.71 24.65 -10.13
CA ALA A 342 -1.52 23.61 -9.50
C ALA A 342 -1.27 23.50 -7.98
N HIS A 343 -0.02 23.39 -7.54
CA HIS A 343 0.30 23.22 -6.12
C HIS A 343 0.01 24.47 -5.28
N SER A 344 0.21 25.68 -5.81
CA SER A 344 -0.14 26.91 -5.08
C SER A 344 -1.66 27.08 -4.94
N LEU A 345 -2.44 26.77 -5.98
CA LEU A 345 -3.91 26.80 -5.89
C LEU A 345 -4.44 25.74 -4.91
N ALA A 346 -3.88 24.52 -4.95
CA ALA A 346 -4.21 23.46 -3.98
C ALA A 346 -3.82 23.82 -2.53
N TYR A 347 -2.77 24.62 -2.33
CA TYR A 347 -2.39 25.12 -1.00
C TYR A 347 -3.42 26.13 -0.47
N LEU A 348 -3.89 27.04 -1.31
CA LEU A 348 -4.95 28.01 -0.96
C LEU A 348 -6.30 27.33 -0.69
N ALA A 349 -6.68 26.37 -1.54
CA ALA A 349 -7.90 25.57 -1.40
C ALA A 349 -7.91 24.65 -0.16
N LYS A 350 -6.77 24.45 0.52
CA LYS A 350 -6.69 23.63 1.74
C LYS A 350 -7.58 24.12 2.88
N ARG A 351 -7.89 25.43 2.93
CA ARG A 351 -8.75 26.06 3.95
C ARG A 351 -9.97 26.79 3.38
N LYS A 352 -10.00 27.07 2.07
CA LYS A 352 -11.12 27.74 1.38
C LYS A 352 -11.91 26.72 0.56
N HIS A 353 -13.24 26.79 0.64
CA HIS A 353 -14.16 25.94 -0.13
C HIS A 353 -15.01 26.81 -1.07
N PRO A 354 -14.48 27.20 -2.25
CA PRO A 354 -15.17 28.09 -3.17
C PRO A 354 -16.45 27.42 -3.66
N GLN A 355 -17.59 28.12 -3.59
CA GLN A 355 -18.91 27.59 -3.95
C GLN A 355 -19.27 26.25 -3.26
N GLY A 356 -18.70 25.97 -2.07
CA GLY A 356 -18.88 24.72 -1.34
C GLY A 356 -18.09 23.52 -1.88
N THR A 357 -17.30 23.70 -2.94
CA THR A 357 -16.50 22.65 -3.57
C THR A 357 -15.25 22.29 -2.77
N THR A 358 -14.68 21.11 -3.03
CA THR A 358 -13.40 20.68 -2.46
C THR A 358 -12.38 20.46 -3.57
N ILE A 359 -11.33 21.28 -3.59
CA ILE A 359 -10.22 21.16 -4.54
C ILE A 359 -9.01 20.51 -3.86
N LYS A 360 -8.41 19.51 -4.50
CA LYS A 360 -7.20 18.81 -4.05
C LYS A 360 -6.31 18.52 -5.26
N LEU A 361 -5.02 18.25 -5.01
CA LEU A 361 -4.16 17.64 -6.02
C LEU A 361 -4.78 16.32 -6.49
N ALA A 362 -4.78 16.07 -7.80
CA ALA A 362 -5.27 14.83 -8.35
C ALA A 362 -4.33 13.68 -7.94
N PRO A 363 -4.86 12.54 -7.45
CA PRO A 363 -4.08 11.31 -7.38
C PRO A 363 -3.85 10.77 -8.81
N ARG A 364 -3.01 9.75 -8.95
CA ARG A 364 -2.89 9.02 -10.23
C ARG A 364 -4.25 8.38 -10.61
N PRO A 365 -4.64 8.30 -11.90
CA PRO A 365 -5.94 7.75 -12.32
C PRO A 365 -6.23 6.34 -11.80
N ASN A 366 -5.22 5.47 -11.69
CA ASN A 366 -5.37 4.12 -11.11
C ASN A 366 -5.68 4.16 -9.60
N ASP A 367 -5.28 5.19 -8.86
CA ASP A 367 -5.62 5.33 -7.44
C ASP A 367 -7.07 5.80 -7.22
N ILE A 368 -7.76 6.30 -8.24
CA ILE A 368 -9.14 6.81 -8.13
C ILE A 368 -10.15 5.67 -7.98
N ILE A 369 -11.09 5.81 -7.04
CA ILE A 369 -12.24 4.92 -6.88
C ILE A 369 -13.47 5.59 -7.51
N TRP A 370 -13.67 5.35 -8.81
CA TRP A 370 -14.71 5.98 -9.63
C TRP A 370 -16.13 5.83 -9.05
N LYS A 371 -16.48 4.66 -8.48
CA LYS A 371 -17.78 4.41 -7.84
C LYS A 371 -18.07 5.32 -6.63
N ASN A 372 -17.05 5.94 -6.02
CA ASN A 372 -17.16 6.80 -4.83
C ASN A 372 -17.04 8.31 -5.11
N LEU A 373 -16.67 8.71 -6.33
CA LEU A 373 -16.56 10.11 -6.74
C LEU A 373 -17.93 10.85 -6.75
N PRO A 374 -19.02 10.29 -7.31
CA PRO A 374 -20.34 10.95 -7.33
C PRO A 374 -21.01 11.16 -5.98
N LEU A 375 -20.48 10.57 -4.89
CA LEU A 375 -21.13 10.57 -3.58
C LEU A 375 -21.13 11.97 -2.94
N ASP A 376 -22.31 12.49 -2.65
CA ASP A 376 -22.50 13.73 -1.89
C ASP A 376 -21.72 13.76 -0.56
N PRO A 377 -21.25 14.93 -0.10
CA PRO A 377 -20.46 15.05 1.12
C PRO A 377 -21.25 14.66 2.37
N LYS A 378 -22.59 14.85 2.37
CA LYS A 378 -23.50 14.39 3.43
C LYS A 378 -23.54 12.86 3.48
N THR A 379 -23.79 12.20 2.35
CA THR A 379 -23.81 10.73 2.19
C THR A 379 -22.46 10.12 2.56
N ARG A 380 -21.36 10.72 2.11
CA ARG A 380 -19.98 10.31 2.44
C ARG A 380 -19.64 10.50 3.93
N ARG A 381 -20.30 11.43 4.63
CA ARG A 381 -20.18 11.59 6.10
C ARG A 381 -20.99 10.50 6.81
N TRP A 382 -22.24 10.29 6.41
CA TRP A 382 -23.13 9.29 7.00
C TRP A 382 -22.60 7.85 6.85
N ARG A 383 -22.13 7.46 5.65
CA ARG A 383 -21.47 6.16 5.42
C ARG A 383 -20.24 5.95 6.30
N ARG A 384 -19.45 7.02 6.58
CA ARG A 384 -18.31 6.95 7.51
C ARG A 384 -18.75 6.78 8.96
N VAL A 385 -19.84 7.43 9.40
CA VAL A 385 -20.42 7.22 10.74
C VAL A 385 -20.93 5.79 10.90
N ILE A 386 -21.74 5.29 9.96
CA ILE A 386 -22.25 3.90 9.98
C ILE A 386 -21.08 2.89 9.99
N ASN A 387 -20.07 3.08 9.14
CA ASN A 387 -18.92 2.18 9.09
C ASN A 387 -18.11 2.20 10.40
N ASN A 388 -17.92 3.38 11.00
CA ASN A 388 -17.28 3.46 12.32
C ASN A 388 -18.14 2.79 13.40
N PHE A 389 -19.48 2.93 13.35
CA PHE A 389 -20.40 2.23 14.25
C PHE A 389 -20.31 0.71 14.14
N TRP A 390 -20.34 0.16 12.92
CA TRP A 390 -20.14 -1.28 12.70
C TRP A 390 -18.77 -1.77 13.15
N ILE A 391 -17.73 -0.95 12.99
CA ILE A 391 -16.39 -1.26 13.50
C ILE A 391 -16.36 -1.22 15.03
N THR A 392 -17.02 -0.27 15.69
CA THR A 392 -17.10 -0.24 17.16
C THR A 392 -17.90 -1.43 17.70
N LEU A 393 -19.00 -1.79 17.04
CA LEU A 393 -19.75 -2.99 17.37
C LEU A 393 -18.90 -4.26 17.19
N LEU A 394 -18.15 -4.35 16.08
CA LEU A 394 -17.21 -5.45 15.84
C LEU A 394 -16.07 -5.48 16.87
N THR A 395 -15.53 -4.32 17.31
CA THR A 395 -14.51 -4.30 18.37
C THR A 395 -15.06 -4.87 19.68
N LEU A 396 -16.26 -4.47 20.09
CA LEU A 396 -16.88 -4.93 21.33
C LEU A 396 -17.31 -6.41 21.24
N ALA A 397 -17.95 -6.80 20.15
CA ALA A 397 -18.34 -8.19 19.90
C ALA A 397 -17.15 -9.15 19.88
N TRP A 398 -15.96 -8.69 19.47
CA TRP A 398 -14.74 -9.51 19.46
C TRP A 398 -14.13 -9.76 20.85
N MET A 399 -14.56 -9.02 21.88
CA MET A 399 -14.14 -9.30 23.26
C MET A 399 -14.60 -10.69 23.71
N ALA A 400 -15.79 -11.14 23.30
CA ALA A 400 -16.32 -12.45 23.65
C ALA A 400 -15.53 -13.62 23.02
N PRO A 401 -15.27 -13.67 21.69
CA PRO A 401 -14.34 -14.65 21.11
C PRO A 401 -12.96 -14.65 21.78
N ASN A 402 -12.38 -13.48 22.09
CA ASN A 402 -11.08 -13.41 22.75
C ASN A 402 -11.12 -14.03 24.17
N ALA A 403 -12.18 -13.76 24.94
CA ALA A 403 -12.44 -14.39 26.24
C ALA A 403 -12.59 -15.92 26.12
N LEU A 404 -13.42 -16.39 25.17
CA LEU A 404 -13.63 -17.82 24.95
C LEU A 404 -12.34 -18.54 24.52
N ILE A 405 -11.50 -17.90 23.70
CA ILE A 405 -10.18 -18.42 23.33
C ILE A 405 -9.27 -18.53 24.57
N ALA A 406 -9.22 -17.47 25.39
CA ALA A 406 -8.38 -17.40 26.58
C ALA A 406 -8.78 -18.37 27.71
N VAL A 407 -10.01 -18.88 27.69
CA VAL A 407 -10.59 -19.72 28.77
C VAL A 407 -10.72 -21.19 28.36
N PHE A 408 -11.19 -21.47 27.13
CA PHE A 408 -11.52 -22.82 26.67
C PHE A 408 -10.52 -23.41 25.67
N LEU A 409 -9.87 -22.58 24.84
CA LEU A 409 -8.91 -23.05 23.83
C LEU A 409 -7.47 -23.08 24.35
N THR A 410 -7.12 -22.24 25.31
CA THR A 410 -5.86 -22.32 26.08
C THR A 410 -5.79 -23.61 26.90
N ASN A 411 -6.90 -23.99 27.55
CA ASN A 411 -7.00 -25.23 28.31
C ASN A 411 -8.31 -25.98 28.05
N LEU A 412 -8.25 -27.06 27.24
CA LEU A 412 -9.41 -27.89 26.91
C LEU A 412 -10.00 -28.60 28.15
N SER A 413 -9.25 -28.79 29.23
CA SER A 413 -9.82 -29.38 30.46
C SER A 413 -10.93 -28.52 31.06
N ASN A 414 -10.85 -27.19 30.91
CA ASN A 414 -11.86 -26.26 31.39
C ASN A 414 -13.22 -26.48 30.69
N LEU A 415 -13.21 -26.92 29.42
CA LEU A 415 -14.41 -27.29 28.68
C LEU A 415 -15.09 -28.55 29.26
N GLY A 416 -14.31 -29.45 29.86
CA GLY A 416 -14.81 -30.64 30.57
C GLY A 416 -15.53 -30.32 31.90
N ASN A 417 -15.32 -29.13 32.47
CA ASN A 417 -16.08 -28.70 33.65
C ASN A 417 -17.48 -28.19 33.26
N VAL A 418 -17.62 -27.58 32.08
CA VAL A 418 -18.90 -27.10 31.55
C VAL A 418 -19.69 -28.20 30.83
N TRP A 419 -19.00 -29.16 30.18
CA TRP A 419 -19.64 -30.24 29.42
C TRP A 419 -19.23 -31.63 29.92
N HIS A 420 -20.08 -32.26 30.73
CA HIS A 420 -19.83 -33.58 31.31
C HIS A 420 -19.54 -34.68 30.26
N GLY A 421 -20.24 -34.69 29.12
CA GLY A 421 -19.97 -35.66 28.04
C GLY A 421 -18.58 -35.49 27.40
N PHE A 422 -18.09 -34.25 27.32
CA PHE A 422 -16.73 -33.96 26.88
C PHE A 422 -15.69 -34.41 27.92
N ARG A 423 -15.98 -34.25 29.22
CA ARG A 423 -15.13 -34.76 30.32
C ARG A 423 -14.88 -36.26 30.22
N THR A 424 -15.93 -37.05 29.98
CA THR A 424 -15.80 -38.50 29.80
C THR A 424 -14.87 -38.82 28.63
N GLN A 425 -15.05 -38.17 27.47
CA GLN A 425 -14.20 -38.36 26.29
C GLN A 425 -12.74 -37.90 26.49
N LEU A 426 -12.53 -36.81 27.24
CA LEU A 426 -11.20 -36.32 27.61
C LEU A 426 -10.46 -37.32 28.50
N GLN A 427 -11.17 -37.95 29.44
CA GLN A 427 -10.63 -38.98 30.34
C GLN A 427 -10.36 -40.30 29.61
N THR A 428 -11.20 -40.69 28.64
CA THR A 428 -10.99 -41.90 27.83
C THR A 428 -9.79 -41.76 26.89
N ASN A 429 -9.59 -40.59 26.26
CA ASN A 429 -8.57 -40.40 25.22
C ASN A 429 -7.67 -39.15 25.45
N PRO A 430 -6.90 -39.09 26.55
CA PRO A 430 -6.15 -37.89 26.92
C PRO A 430 -5.10 -37.47 25.88
N ASN A 431 -4.38 -38.45 25.30
CA ASN A 431 -3.33 -38.18 24.31
C ASN A 431 -3.87 -37.55 23.02
N PHE A 432 -5.03 -38.00 22.55
CA PHE A 432 -5.68 -37.43 21.35
C PHE A 432 -6.11 -35.99 21.61
N TRP A 433 -6.78 -35.73 22.73
CA TRP A 433 -7.23 -34.37 23.07
C TRP A 433 -6.07 -33.42 23.38
N ALA A 434 -4.94 -33.89 23.92
CA ALA A 434 -3.73 -33.10 24.07
C ALA A 434 -3.13 -32.68 22.71
N VAL A 435 -3.10 -33.58 21.71
CA VAL A 435 -2.67 -33.25 20.34
C VAL A 435 -3.65 -32.27 19.67
N VAL A 436 -4.95 -32.49 19.82
CA VAL A 436 -5.99 -31.57 19.33
C VAL A 436 -5.85 -30.20 19.98
N GLN A 437 -5.61 -30.11 21.29
CA GLN A 437 -5.33 -28.85 21.99
C GLN A 437 -4.09 -28.16 21.43
N GLY A 438 -2.99 -28.89 21.22
CA GLY A 438 -1.74 -28.35 20.67
C GLY A 438 -1.85 -27.82 19.24
N VAL A 439 -2.73 -28.39 18.41
CA VAL A 439 -2.87 -28.02 16.98
C VAL A 439 -4.08 -27.13 16.72
N ALA A 440 -5.27 -27.51 17.18
CA ALA A 440 -6.52 -26.81 16.85
C ALA A 440 -6.61 -25.44 17.52
N SER A 441 -6.10 -25.27 18.74
CA SER A 441 -6.17 -23.99 19.45
C SER A 441 -5.35 -22.88 18.74
N PRO A 442 -4.07 -23.10 18.38
CA PRO A 442 -3.33 -22.16 17.53
C PRO A 442 -3.95 -22.01 16.13
N ALA A 443 -4.48 -23.07 15.51
CA ALA A 443 -5.05 -23.01 14.17
C ALA A 443 -6.34 -22.17 14.11
N ILE A 444 -7.28 -22.39 15.03
CA ILE A 444 -8.54 -21.62 15.15
C ILE A 444 -8.21 -20.15 15.43
N THR A 445 -7.32 -19.88 16.39
CA THR A 445 -6.86 -18.52 16.73
C THR A 445 -6.23 -17.83 15.51
N SER A 446 -5.37 -18.53 14.77
CA SER A 446 -4.73 -17.99 13.57
C SER A 446 -5.72 -17.74 12.44
N LEU A 447 -6.72 -18.60 12.26
CA LEU A 447 -7.79 -18.43 11.26
C LEU A 447 -8.61 -17.16 11.55
N PHE A 448 -9.00 -16.93 12.80
CA PHE A 448 -9.71 -15.71 13.20
C PHE A 448 -8.89 -14.45 12.91
N TYR A 449 -7.59 -14.42 13.27
CA TYR A 449 -6.72 -13.28 12.96
C TYR A 449 -6.43 -13.10 11.47
N TYR A 450 -6.41 -14.17 10.67
CA TYR A 450 -6.23 -14.11 9.22
C TYR A 450 -7.47 -13.54 8.51
N LEU A 451 -8.68 -13.88 8.97
CA LEU A 451 -9.94 -13.36 8.40
C LEU A 451 -10.15 -11.88 8.72
N LEU A 452 -9.62 -11.39 9.84
CA LEU A 452 -9.89 -10.07 10.38
C LEU A 452 -9.51 -8.89 9.43
N PRO A 453 -8.30 -8.81 8.82
CA PRO A 453 -7.98 -7.78 7.83
C PRO A 453 -8.93 -7.78 6.63
N SER A 454 -9.40 -8.94 6.20
CA SER A 454 -10.35 -9.08 5.08
C SER A 454 -11.71 -8.45 5.40
N ILE A 455 -12.21 -8.67 6.62
CA ILE A 455 -13.45 -8.03 7.12
C ILE A 455 -13.27 -6.49 7.16
N PHE A 456 -12.17 -6.00 7.72
CA PHE A 456 -11.86 -4.57 7.78
C PHE A 456 -11.74 -3.91 6.40
N ARG A 457 -11.11 -4.60 5.42
CA ARG A 457 -10.99 -4.12 4.04
C ARG A 457 -12.37 -4.05 3.36
N ARG A 458 -13.22 -5.07 3.53
CA ARG A 458 -14.61 -5.09 3.02
C ARG A 458 -15.46 -3.95 3.60
N LEU A 459 -15.46 -3.78 4.92
CA LEU A 459 -16.15 -2.66 5.59
C LEU A 459 -15.60 -1.31 5.11
N SER A 460 -14.29 -1.17 4.89
CA SER A 460 -13.68 0.10 4.47
C SER A 460 -13.98 0.46 3.00
N ILE A 461 -14.24 -0.50 2.11
CA ILE A 461 -14.72 -0.22 0.74
C ILE A 461 -16.06 0.54 0.77
N GLN A 462 -16.96 0.19 1.70
CA GLN A 462 -18.27 0.84 1.88
C GLN A 462 -18.19 2.26 2.48
N ALA A 463 -17.01 2.73 2.92
CA ALA A 463 -16.84 4.04 3.54
C ALA A 463 -17.11 5.24 2.61
N GLY A 464 -17.01 5.06 1.29
CA GLY A 464 -17.05 6.15 0.32
C GLY A 464 -15.71 6.90 0.17
N ASP A 465 -14.57 6.23 0.40
CA ASP A 465 -13.25 6.80 0.16
C ASP A 465 -12.98 7.02 -1.33
N VAL A 466 -12.40 8.18 -1.67
CA VAL A 466 -12.20 8.62 -3.05
C VAL A 466 -10.99 7.94 -3.72
N THR A 467 -9.98 7.52 -2.95
CA THR A 467 -8.76 6.88 -3.47
C THR A 467 -8.40 5.59 -2.75
N LYS A 468 -7.73 4.66 -3.46
CA LYS A 468 -7.25 3.38 -2.92
C LYS A 468 -6.23 3.65 -1.79
N THR A 469 -5.31 4.60 -1.97
CA THR A 469 -4.31 5.04 -0.96
C THR A 469 -4.96 5.69 0.28
N SER A 470 -6.06 6.42 0.13
CA SER A 470 -6.81 6.96 1.28
C SER A 470 -7.52 5.85 2.03
N ARG A 471 -8.11 4.88 1.31
CA ARG A 471 -8.75 3.69 1.90
C ARG A 471 -7.76 2.87 2.72
N GLU A 472 -6.58 2.55 2.19
CA GLU A 472 -5.57 1.78 2.95
C GLU A 472 -5.09 2.54 4.21
N ARG A 473 -4.95 3.88 4.15
CA ARG A 473 -4.68 4.70 5.36
C ARG A 473 -5.80 4.65 6.39
N HIS A 474 -7.06 4.59 5.97
CA HIS A 474 -8.19 4.39 6.90
C HIS A 474 -8.24 2.96 7.45
N VAL A 475 -7.92 1.94 6.65
CA VAL A 475 -7.77 0.55 7.10
C VAL A 475 -6.69 0.46 8.19
N ILE A 476 -5.49 1.01 7.98
CA ILE A 476 -4.42 1.06 9.00
C ILE A 476 -4.93 1.66 10.30
N ASN A 477 -5.63 2.81 10.24
CA ASN A 477 -6.13 3.49 11.43
C ASN A 477 -7.15 2.64 12.21
N LYS A 478 -8.07 1.98 11.51
CA LYS A 478 -9.13 1.16 12.11
C LYS A 478 -8.58 -0.14 12.68
N LEU A 479 -7.69 -0.79 11.93
CA LEU A 479 -7.05 -2.05 12.29
C LEU A 479 -6.10 -1.85 13.49
N TYR A 480 -5.36 -0.74 13.54
CA TYR A 480 -4.56 -0.35 14.70
C TYR A 480 -5.40 -0.13 15.96
N SER A 481 -6.48 0.66 15.86
CA SER A 481 -7.38 0.87 17.00
C SER A 481 -7.99 -0.45 17.50
N PHE A 482 -8.40 -1.34 16.59
CA PHE A 482 -8.91 -2.67 16.96
C PHE A 482 -7.84 -3.50 17.68
N PHE A 483 -6.62 -3.61 17.12
CA PHE A 483 -5.56 -4.44 17.70
C PHE A 483 -5.12 -3.91 19.07
N VAL A 484 -4.94 -2.60 19.22
CA VAL A 484 -4.59 -2.00 20.52
C VAL A 484 -5.72 -2.17 21.53
N PHE A 485 -6.98 -2.03 21.14
CA PHE A 485 -8.10 -2.22 22.06
C PHE A 485 -8.27 -3.69 22.46
N ASN A 486 -8.46 -4.60 21.51
CA ASN A 486 -8.80 -5.99 21.81
C ASN A 486 -7.58 -6.83 22.24
N ASN A 487 -6.48 -6.74 21.48
CA ASN A 487 -5.34 -7.63 21.71
C ASN A 487 -4.41 -7.08 22.79
N LEU A 488 -4.33 -5.77 23.02
CA LEU A 488 -3.51 -5.18 24.09
C LEU A 488 -4.33 -4.83 25.33
N LEU A 489 -5.30 -3.90 25.26
CA LEU A 489 -6.05 -3.44 26.43
C LEU A 489 -6.94 -4.52 27.05
N VAL A 490 -7.91 -5.05 26.28
CA VAL A 490 -8.87 -6.03 26.78
C VAL A 490 -8.17 -7.30 27.25
N PHE A 491 -7.23 -7.83 26.47
CA PHE A 491 -6.46 -9.03 26.85
C PHE A 491 -5.61 -8.81 28.12
N SER A 492 -4.88 -7.69 28.23
CA SER A 492 -3.98 -7.48 29.38
C SER A 492 -4.70 -7.07 30.66
N LEU A 493 -5.87 -6.46 30.54
CA LEU A 493 -6.74 -6.15 31.67
C LEU A 493 -7.75 -7.27 31.96
N PHE A 494 -7.76 -8.37 31.21
CA PHE A 494 -8.77 -9.43 31.33
C PHE A 494 -8.78 -10.04 32.74
N SER A 495 -7.63 -10.50 33.22
CA SER A 495 -7.48 -11.05 34.57
C SER A 495 -7.82 -10.02 35.65
N ALA A 496 -7.43 -8.76 35.47
CA ALA A 496 -7.78 -7.67 36.38
C ALA A 496 -9.29 -7.45 36.46
N LEU A 497 -9.96 -7.36 35.31
CA LEU A 497 -11.40 -7.15 35.20
C LEU A 497 -12.16 -8.31 35.83
N TRP A 498 -11.77 -9.56 35.57
CA TRP A 498 -12.44 -10.73 36.16
C TRP A 498 -12.12 -10.96 37.63
N ALA A 499 -10.91 -10.61 38.11
CA ALA A 499 -10.62 -10.59 39.54
C ALA A 499 -11.46 -9.52 40.27
N LEU A 500 -11.65 -8.34 39.67
CA LEU A 500 -12.52 -7.30 40.21
C LEU A 500 -14.00 -7.70 40.16
N ILE A 501 -14.50 -8.24 39.05
CA ILE A 501 -15.89 -8.71 38.91
C ILE A 501 -16.15 -9.85 39.90
N GLY A 502 -15.28 -10.87 39.95
CA GLY A 502 -15.40 -12.00 40.86
C GLY A 502 -15.36 -11.57 42.32
N GLY A 503 -14.43 -10.69 42.71
CA GLY A 503 -14.33 -10.20 44.09
C GLY A 503 -15.47 -9.26 44.49
N VAL A 504 -16.02 -8.47 43.57
CA VAL A 504 -17.23 -7.67 43.81
C VAL A 504 -18.46 -8.58 43.94
N ILE A 505 -18.60 -9.60 43.10
CA ILE A 505 -19.69 -10.60 43.22
C ILE A 505 -19.58 -11.34 44.54
N GLU A 506 -18.38 -11.80 44.93
CA GLU A 506 -18.16 -12.51 46.19
C GLU A 506 -18.48 -11.64 47.40
N LYS A 507 -17.97 -10.39 47.47
CA LYS A 507 -18.30 -9.47 48.57
C LYS A 507 -19.77 -9.05 48.60
N THR A 508 -20.39 -8.79 47.45
CA THR A 508 -21.81 -8.41 47.39
C THR A 508 -22.70 -9.60 47.80
N SER A 509 -22.35 -10.82 47.38
CA SER A 509 -23.11 -12.04 47.67
C SER A 509 -22.92 -12.56 49.10
N LYS A 510 -21.73 -12.39 49.69
CA LYS A 510 -21.40 -12.89 51.05
C LYS A 510 -21.50 -11.84 52.16
N GLU A 511 -21.18 -10.57 51.88
CA GLU A 511 -21.16 -9.48 52.87
C GLU A 511 -22.31 -8.47 52.71
N ASN A 512 -23.15 -8.63 51.68
CA ASN A 512 -24.36 -7.79 51.41
C ASN A 512 -24.07 -6.27 51.32
N LYS A 513 -22.84 -5.91 50.93
CA LYS A 513 -22.37 -4.52 50.78
C LYS A 513 -22.82 -3.88 49.46
N SER A 514 -22.87 -2.55 49.44
CA SER A 514 -23.07 -1.78 48.21
C SER A 514 -21.93 -2.01 47.21
N VAL A 515 -22.27 -2.08 45.91
CA VAL A 515 -21.34 -2.35 44.81
C VAL A 515 -20.19 -1.33 44.76
N MET A 516 -20.45 -0.07 45.13
CA MET A 516 -19.44 1.00 45.14
C MET A 516 -18.41 0.82 46.26
N ASP A 517 -18.85 0.42 47.46
CA ASP A 517 -17.97 0.26 48.62
C ASP A 517 -17.10 -0.99 48.46
N ALA A 518 -17.69 -2.09 47.98
CA ALA A 518 -16.95 -3.29 47.59
C ALA A 518 -15.90 -3.01 46.50
N PHE A 519 -16.20 -2.14 45.52
CA PHE A 519 -15.26 -1.74 44.48
C PHE A 519 -14.09 -0.90 45.02
N GLN A 520 -14.33 -0.01 45.99
CA GLN A 520 -13.27 0.80 46.61
C GLN A 520 -12.36 -0.03 47.53
N GLU A 521 -12.93 -0.91 48.36
CA GLU A 521 -12.17 -1.84 49.23
C GLU A 521 -11.24 -2.77 48.44
N LEU A 522 -11.54 -3.06 47.16
CA LEU A 522 -10.71 -3.95 46.34
C LEU A 522 -9.45 -3.29 45.75
N HIS A 523 -9.19 -1.99 46.00
CA HIS A 523 -8.04 -1.25 45.47
C HIS A 523 -7.76 -1.51 43.96
N PRO A 524 -8.69 -1.12 43.06
CA PRO A 524 -8.68 -1.57 41.66
C PRO A 524 -7.42 -1.20 40.87
N LEU A 525 -6.74 -0.11 41.23
CA LEU A 525 -5.48 0.31 40.60
C LEU A 525 -4.29 -0.56 41.01
N VAL A 526 -4.31 -1.16 42.20
CA VAL A 526 -3.29 -2.13 42.65
C VAL A 526 -3.51 -3.46 41.95
N ASN A 527 -4.75 -3.97 41.93
CA ASN A 527 -5.08 -5.24 41.27
C ASN A 527 -4.81 -5.19 39.76
N THR A 528 -5.11 -4.06 39.10
CA THR A 528 -4.76 -3.88 37.67
C THR A 528 -3.25 -3.85 37.44
N LEU A 529 -2.44 -3.21 38.31
CA LEU A 529 -0.98 -3.25 38.17
C LEU A 529 -0.43 -4.68 38.37
N VAL A 530 -0.89 -5.40 39.39
CA VAL A 530 -0.49 -6.80 39.66
C VAL A 530 -0.83 -7.70 38.46
N ALA A 531 -2.03 -7.55 37.89
CA ALA A 531 -2.44 -8.27 36.68
C ALA A 531 -1.60 -7.91 35.45
N LEU A 532 -1.22 -6.64 35.26
CA LEU A 532 -0.30 -6.25 34.17
C LEU A 532 1.11 -6.83 34.39
N CYS A 533 1.57 -6.93 35.64
CA CYS A 533 2.83 -7.62 35.96
C CYS A 533 2.76 -9.11 35.60
N SER A 534 1.67 -9.80 35.96
CA SER A 534 1.50 -11.23 35.65
C SER A 534 1.26 -11.52 34.16
N VAL A 535 0.70 -10.59 33.38
CA VAL A 535 0.59 -10.72 31.91
C VAL A 535 1.90 -10.37 31.20
N SER A 536 2.84 -9.65 31.82
CA SER A 536 4.08 -9.21 31.15
C SER A 536 4.95 -10.34 30.54
N PRO A 537 5.09 -11.55 31.12
CA PRO A 537 5.86 -12.65 30.52
C PRO A 537 5.21 -13.21 29.25
N PHE A 538 3.88 -13.21 29.14
CA PHE A 538 3.17 -13.61 27.92
C PHE A 538 3.61 -12.74 26.74
N TRP A 539 3.70 -11.42 26.95
CA TRP A 539 4.10 -10.50 25.87
C TRP A 539 5.54 -10.70 25.41
N ILE A 540 6.46 -11.09 26.30
CA ILE A 540 7.82 -11.49 25.93
C ILE A 540 7.77 -12.72 25.01
N THR A 541 7.15 -13.80 25.46
CA THR A 541 7.05 -15.06 24.70
C THR A 541 6.34 -14.87 23.35
N TRP A 542 5.28 -14.05 23.33
CA TRP A 542 4.51 -13.76 22.13
C TRP A 542 5.29 -12.91 21.11
N LEU A 543 6.02 -11.87 21.56
CA LEU A 543 6.89 -11.06 20.68
C LEU A 543 8.04 -11.91 20.12
N LEU A 544 8.59 -12.80 20.94
CA LEU A 544 9.67 -13.72 20.59
C LEU A 544 9.24 -14.72 19.51
N GLN A 545 8.02 -15.26 19.61
CA GLN A 545 7.40 -16.06 18.55
C GLN A 545 7.20 -15.29 17.22
N ARG A 546 7.18 -13.95 17.21
CA ARG A 546 7.08 -13.17 15.96
C ARG A 546 8.37 -13.14 15.14
N ASN A 547 9.53 -13.44 15.73
CA ASN A 547 10.76 -13.67 14.97
C ASN A 547 10.59 -14.82 13.97
N LEU A 548 9.93 -15.91 14.38
CA LEU A 548 9.60 -17.04 13.52
C LEU A 548 8.69 -16.64 12.36
N GLY A 549 7.70 -15.78 12.61
CA GLY A 549 6.84 -15.22 11.57
C GLY A 549 7.61 -14.44 10.51
N ALA A 550 8.60 -13.63 10.92
CA ALA A 550 9.45 -12.90 9.98
C ALA A 550 10.35 -13.85 9.15
N ALA A 551 10.76 -15.00 9.69
CA ALA A 551 11.54 -16.01 8.98
C ALA A 551 10.68 -16.76 7.93
N ILE A 552 9.43 -17.08 8.29
CA ILE A 552 8.45 -17.67 7.38
C ILE A 552 8.12 -16.71 6.22
N ASP A 553 7.99 -15.41 6.50
CA ASP A 553 7.81 -14.35 5.50
C ASP A 553 9.00 -14.26 4.52
N LEU A 554 10.24 -14.45 5.00
CA LEU A 554 11.43 -14.48 4.15
C LEU A 554 11.44 -15.71 3.23
N ALA A 555 11.15 -16.89 3.79
CA ALA A 555 11.15 -18.16 3.05
C ALA A 555 9.96 -18.31 2.09
N GLN A 556 8.93 -17.46 2.20
CA GLN A 556 7.72 -17.43 1.37
C GLN A 556 7.05 -18.80 1.19
N VAL A 557 7.08 -19.62 2.25
CA VAL A 557 6.65 -21.02 2.21
C VAL A 557 5.23 -21.18 1.68
N ALA A 558 4.31 -20.27 2.04
CA ALA A 558 2.94 -20.28 1.54
C ALA A 558 2.83 -20.08 0.02
N ASN A 559 3.59 -19.15 -0.57
CA ASN A 559 3.57 -18.90 -2.02
C ASN A 559 4.14 -20.10 -2.79
N LEU A 560 5.27 -20.64 -2.32
CA LEU A 560 5.93 -21.80 -2.91
C LEU A 560 5.04 -23.05 -2.83
N ALA A 561 4.53 -23.38 -1.64
CA ALA A 561 3.68 -24.55 -1.43
C ALA A 561 2.35 -24.46 -2.18
N TRP A 562 1.71 -23.28 -2.19
CA TRP A 562 0.44 -23.09 -2.91
C TRP A 562 0.62 -23.16 -4.43
N GLY A 563 1.69 -22.57 -4.98
CA GLY A 563 2.03 -22.67 -6.39
C GLY A 563 2.29 -24.11 -6.83
N SER A 564 3.12 -24.85 -6.09
CA SER A 564 3.37 -26.28 -6.36
C SER A 564 2.11 -27.14 -6.23
N PHE A 565 1.29 -26.90 -5.20
CA PHE A 565 0.03 -27.62 -4.99
C PHE A 565 -0.98 -27.36 -6.12
N ARG A 566 -1.19 -26.09 -6.49
CA ARG A 566 -2.12 -25.69 -7.56
C ARG A 566 -1.68 -26.22 -8.92
N ARG A 567 -0.37 -26.25 -9.21
CA ARG A 567 0.20 -26.82 -10.44
C ARG A 567 0.08 -28.34 -10.51
N LYS A 568 0.22 -29.06 -9.38
CA LYS A 568 0.17 -30.54 -9.35
C LYS A 568 -1.26 -31.11 -9.28
N PHE A 569 -2.15 -30.51 -8.48
CA PHE A 569 -3.49 -31.05 -8.24
C PHE A 569 -4.61 -30.29 -8.95
N GLY A 570 -4.38 -29.04 -9.34
CA GLY A 570 -5.38 -28.19 -9.99
C GLY A 570 -5.53 -28.37 -11.51
N SER A 571 -6.30 -27.47 -12.09
CA SER A 571 -6.33 -27.14 -13.52
C SER A 571 -6.36 -25.60 -13.67
N PRO A 572 -5.28 -24.89 -13.30
CA PRO A 572 -5.20 -23.44 -13.45
C PRO A 572 -5.34 -23.02 -14.92
N THR A 573 -5.97 -21.87 -15.16
CA THR A 573 -6.09 -21.28 -16.50
C THR A 573 -4.75 -20.68 -16.96
N PRO A 574 -4.56 -20.36 -18.26
CA PRO A 574 -3.37 -19.61 -18.72
C PRO A 574 -3.20 -18.29 -17.96
N ARG A 575 -4.31 -17.55 -17.76
CA ARG A 575 -4.36 -16.32 -16.94
C ARG A 575 -3.94 -16.56 -15.48
N ASP A 576 -4.36 -17.67 -14.88
CA ASP A 576 -3.92 -18.08 -13.54
C ASP A 576 -2.40 -18.35 -13.49
N PHE A 577 -1.78 -18.90 -14.55
CA PHE A 577 -0.33 -19.11 -14.59
C PHE A 577 0.43 -17.78 -14.72
N ILE A 578 0.01 -16.90 -15.63
CA ILE A 578 0.59 -15.57 -15.85
C ILE A 578 0.52 -14.72 -14.57
N THR A 579 -0.60 -14.78 -13.83
CA THR A 579 -0.73 -14.08 -12.52
C THR A 579 0.06 -14.72 -11.38
N GLN A 580 0.47 -16.00 -11.50
CA GLN A 580 1.32 -16.68 -10.51
C GLN A 580 2.81 -16.43 -10.73
N THR A 581 3.25 -16.14 -11.95
CA THR A 581 4.63 -15.71 -12.24
C THR A 581 4.85 -14.23 -11.91
N ALA A 582 3.78 -13.44 -11.87
CA ALA A 582 3.80 -12.04 -11.46
C ALA A 582 4.28 -11.83 -10.00
N PRO A 583 5.06 -10.76 -9.71
CA PRO A 583 5.49 -10.46 -8.35
C PRO A 583 4.29 -10.07 -7.45
N PRO A 584 4.18 -10.62 -6.22
CA PRO A 584 3.06 -10.32 -5.34
C PRO A 584 3.06 -8.86 -4.85
N PRO A 585 1.88 -8.22 -4.71
CA PRO A 585 1.78 -6.87 -4.17
C PRO A 585 2.04 -6.83 -2.66
N PHE A 586 2.70 -5.77 -2.17
CA PHE A 586 2.96 -5.58 -0.74
C PHE A 586 1.75 -5.02 0.01
N ASP A 587 1.24 -5.74 1.02
CA ASP A 587 0.16 -5.24 1.90
C ASP A 587 0.70 -4.33 3.00
N TYR A 588 0.97 -3.08 2.62
CA TYR A 588 1.38 -2.01 3.55
C TYR A 588 0.47 -1.91 4.78
N ALA A 589 -0.85 -2.09 4.64
CA ALA A 589 -1.78 -1.83 5.71
C ALA A 589 -1.61 -2.82 6.88
N SER A 590 -1.48 -4.10 6.52
CA SER A 590 -1.25 -5.19 7.47
C SER A 590 0.12 -5.07 8.14
N TYR A 591 1.20 -4.85 7.37
CA TYR A 591 2.56 -4.77 7.93
C TYR A 591 2.79 -3.53 8.80
N TYR A 592 2.32 -2.34 8.38
CA TYR A 592 2.42 -1.14 9.23
C TYR A 592 1.66 -1.31 10.54
N ASN A 593 0.49 -1.96 10.52
CA ASN A 593 -0.24 -2.25 11.74
C ASN A 593 0.57 -3.15 12.68
N TYR A 594 1.13 -4.26 12.18
CA TYR A 594 1.88 -5.19 13.03
C TYR A 594 3.07 -4.49 13.70
N PHE A 595 3.85 -3.70 12.97
CA PHE A 595 5.01 -3.00 13.54
C PHE A 595 4.60 -1.93 14.56
N LEU A 596 3.52 -1.19 14.29
CA LEU A 596 2.95 -0.24 15.25
C LEU A 596 2.41 -0.95 16.49
N PHE A 597 1.75 -2.10 16.34
CA PHE A 597 1.23 -2.90 17.45
C PHE A 597 2.37 -3.45 18.32
N TYR A 598 3.40 -4.06 17.72
CA TYR A 598 4.58 -4.54 18.46
C TYR A 598 5.26 -3.39 19.22
N SER A 599 5.41 -2.23 18.57
CA SER A 599 5.93 -1.02 19.21
C SER A 599 5.05 -0.55 20.36
N THR A 600 3.72 -0.69 20.24
CA THR A 600 2.75 -0.30 21.29
C THR A 600 2.79 -1.22 22.49
N VAL A 601 2.77 -2.54 22.28
CA VAL A 601 2.97 -3.55 23.34
C VAL A 601 4.28 -3.29 24.08
N THR A 602 5.38 -3.14 23.32
CA THR A 602 6.72 -2.98 23.89
C THR A 602 6.83 -1.72 24.74
N LEU A 603 6.37 -0.57 24.24
CA LEU A 603 6.46 0.69 25.01
C LEU A 603 5.45 0.75 26.16
N ALA A 604 4.29 0.08 26.07
CA ALA A 604 3.36 -0.04 27.19
C ALA A 604 3.94 -0.86 28.34
N PHE A 605 4.55 -2.02 28.03
CA PHE A 605 5.11 -2.90 29.04
C PHE A 605 6.56 -2.59 29.43
N ALA A 606 7.29 -1.74 28.70
CA ALA A 606 8.68 -1.39 29.00
C ALA A 606 8.93 -0.87 30.44
N PRO A 607 8.05 -0.05 31.06
CA PRO A 607 8.20 0.34 32.46
C PRO A 607 7.95 -0.80 33.45
N ILE A 608 7.08 -1.75 33.11
CA ILE A 608 6.72 -2.89 33.96
C ILE A 608 7.78 -3.99 33.85
N GLN A 609 8.23 -4.29 32.64
CA GLN A 609 9.12 -5.40 32.34
C GLN A 609 10.11 -4.99 31.23
N PRO A 610 11.28 -4.44 31.61
CA PRO A 610 12.22 -3.83 30.65
C PRO A 610 12.76 -4.81 29.59
N VAL A 611 12.82 -6.11 29.92
CA VAL A 611 13.30 -7.19 29.03
C VAL A 611 12.56 -7.23 27.68
N VAL A 612 11.29 -6.79 27.65
CA VAL A 612 10.48 -6.70 26.41
C VAL A 612 11.17 -5.81 25.36
N LEU A 613 11.87 -4.74 25.77
CA LEU A 613 12.60 -3.84 24.87
C LEU A 613 13.71 -4.56 24.10
N LEU A 614 14.43 -5.48 24.75
CA LEU A 614 15.55 -6.21 24.16
C LEU A 614 15.05 -7.22 23.11
N VAL A 615 13.96 -7.93 23.42
CA VAL A 615 13.33 -8.89 22.48
C VAL A 615 12.79 -8.16 21.23
N THR A 616 12.16 -7.01 21.41
CA THR A 616 11.67 -6.21 20.27
C THR A 616 12.80 -5.52 19.51
N ALA A 617 13.89 -5.12 20.17
CA ALA A 617 15.09 -4.63 19.48
C ALA A 617 15.70 -5.71 18.59
N LEU A 618 15.79 -6.96 19.07
CA LEU A 618 16.22 -8.12 18.29
C LEU A 618 15.29 -8.35 17.07
N TYR A 619 13.98 -8.34 17.28
CA TYR A 619 12.99 -8.47 16.19
C TYR A 619 13.21 -7.43 15.08
N PHE A 620 13.27 -6.14 15.43
CA PHE A 620 13.49 -5.09 14.44
C PHE A 620 14.91 -5.07 13.87
N CYS A 621 15.91 -5.66 14.54
CA CYS A 621 17.24 -5.86 13.95
C CYS A 621 17.19 -6.85 12.79
N ILE A 622 16.52 -8.00 12.99
CA ILE A 622 16.40 -9.05 11.98
C ILE A 622 15.47 -8.61 10.84
N ASP A 623 14.25 -8.19 11.17
CA ASP A 623 13.20 -7.86 10.20
C ASP A 623 13.61 -6.69 9.26
N ALA A 624 14.36 -5.70 9.76
CA ALA A 624 14.85 -4.59 8.94
C ALA A 624 15.74 -5.02 7.75
N TYR A 625 16.46 -6.15 7.85
CA TYR A 625 17.23 -6.71 6.73
C TYR A 625 16.35 -7.60 5.84
N TRP A 626 15.53 -8.48 6.43
CA TRP A 626 14.65 -9.38 5.69
C TRP A 626 13.59 -8.63 4.87
N LYS A 627 12.94 -7.61 5.42
CA LYS A 627 12.00 -6.76 4.66
C LYS A 627 12.71 -5.91 3.61
N LYS A 628 13.98 -5.53 3.80
CA LYS A 628 14.77 -4.87 2.74
C LYS A 628 14.99 -5.81 1.56
N TYR A 629 15.36 -7.07 1.80
CA TYR A 629 15.47 -8.07 0.74
C TYR A 629 14.11 -8.26 0.02
N LEU A 630 13.05 -8.51 0.79
CA LEU A 630 11.72 -8.80 0.27
C LEU A 630 11.14 -7.66 -0.59
N LEU A 631 11.29 -6.40 -0.19
CA LEU A 631 10.85 -5.23 -0.98
C LEU A 631 11.75 -4.93 -2.19
N MET A 632 13.02 -5.33 -2.16
CA MET A 632 13.93 -5.18 -3.31
C MET A 632 13.68 -6.23 -4.40
N TYR A 633 13.49 -7.49 -4.02
CA TYR A 633 13.53 -8.62 -4.96
C TYR A 633 12.18 -9.31 -5.22
N VAL A 634 11.21 -9.24 -4.30
CA VAL A 634 9.97 -10.01 -4.42
C VAL A 634 8.71 -9.15 -4.52
N PHE A 635 8.46 -8.29 -3.55
CA PHE A 635 7.19 -7.56 -3.47
C PHE A 635 7.18 -6.26 -4.27
N VAL A 636 6.04 -5.96 -4.91
CA VAL A 636 5.82 -4.74 -5.67
C VAL A 636 4.78 -3.82 -5.01
N THR A 637 4.95 -2.52 -5.19
CA THR A 637 4.08 -1.43 -4.74
C THR A 637 2.83 -1.32 -5.63
N LYS A 638 1.63 -1.74 -5.16
CA LYS A 638 0.41 -1.72 -6.01
C LYS A 638 0.00 -0.32 -6.50
N THR A 639 0.17 0.69 -5.65
CA THR A 639 -0.09 2.12 -5.95
C THR A 639 0.81 2.97 -5.05
N GLU A 640 1.62 3.86 -5.62
CA GLU A 640 2.44 4.79 -4.84
C GLU A 640 1.60 5.95 -4.27
N SER A 641 1.55 6.06 -2.94
CA SER A 641 0.99 7.20 -2.22
C SER A 641 1.97 8.37 -2.10
N GLY A 642 3.25 8.16 -2.42
CA GLY A 642 4.28 9.19 -2.33
C GLY A 642 4.60 9.61 -0.90
N GLY A 643 4.61 8.68 0.05
CA GLY A 643 5.02 8.88 1.44
C GLY A 643 3.97 9.44 2.38
N LEU A 644 2.72 9.61 1.92
CA LEU A 644 1.63 10.16 2.75
C LEU A 644 1.23 9.24 3.94
N PHE A 645 1.69 7.97 3.95
CA PHE A 645 1.59 7.08 5.10
C PHE A 645 2.36 7.58 6.33
N TRP A 646 3.48 8.29 6.15
CA TRP A 646 4.37 8.70 7.24
C TRP A 646 3.66 9.42 8.40
N ARG A 647 2.71 10.31 8.08
CA ARG A 647 1.94 11.05 9.11
C ARG A 647 1.10 10.14 9.99
N VAL A 648 0.59 9.03 9.45
CA VAL A 648 -0.17 8.05 10.25
C VAL A 648 0.78 7.40 11.25
N LEU A 649 1.93 6.91 10.78
CA LEU A 649 2.95 6.25 11.60
C LEU A 649 3.44 7.15 12.74
N PHE A 650 3.80 8.40 12.42
CA PHE A 650 4.23 9.40 13.41
C PHE A 650 3.18 9.64 14.49
N ASN A 651 1.91 9.83 14.11
CA ASN A 651 0.82 10.04 15.08
C ASN A 651 0.58 8.81 15.97
N ARG A 652 0.78 7.59 15.47
CA ARG A 652 0.65 6.36 16.27
C ARG A 652 1.84 6.13 17.21
N MET A 653 3.07 6.43 16.78
CA MET A 653 4.24 6.39 17.67
C MET A 653 4.14 7.44 18.81
N LEU A 654 3.60 8.63 18.55
CA LEU A 654 3.33 9.62 19.60
C LEU A 654 2.22 9.16 20.56
N PHE A 655 1.13 8.59 20.05
CA PHE A 655 0.10 7.99 20.90
C PHE A 655 0.67 6.87 21.77
N THR A 656 1.59 6.07 21.22
CA THR A 656 2.26 5.00 21.95
C THR A 656 3.14 5.53 23.10
N ALA A 657 3.91 6.59 22.86
CA ALA A 657 4.71 7.23 23.91
C ALA A 657 3.81 7.82 25.02
N PHE A 658 2.71 8.48 24.63
CA PHE A 658 1.69 8.96 25.59
C PHE A 658 1.06 7.80 26.39
N PHE A 659 0.77 6.67 25.74
CA PHE A 659 0.21 5.48 26.39
C PHE A 659 1.21 4.83 27.37
N SER A 660 2.50 4.79 27.04
CA SER A 660 3.57 4.38 27.96
C SER A 660 3.61 5.25 29.22
N ASN A 661 3.49 6.58 29.06
CA ASN A 661 3.42 7.50 30.19
C ASN A 661 2.20 7.24 31.09
N LEU A 662 1.06 6.85 30.51
CA LEU A 662 -0.14 6.48 31.27
C LEU A 662 0.06 5.22 32.11
N VAL A 663 0.84 4.23 31.64
CA VAL A 663 1.22 3.06 32.44
C VAL A 663 2.13 3.48 33.61
N VAL A 664 3.07 4.40 33.42
CA VAL A 664 3.89 4.94 34.52
C VAL A 664 3.04 5.73 35.53
N VAL A 665 2.04 6.48 35.08
CA VAL A 665 1.06 7.14 35.97
C VAL A 665 0.30 6.12 36.82
N LEU A 666 -0.17 5.00 36.22
CA LEU A 666 -0.82 3.91 36.95
C LEU A 666 0.11 3.33 38.04
N MET A 667 1.38 3.08 37.71
CA MET A 667 2.38 2.59 38.66
C MET A 667 2.58 3.53 39.85
N VAL A 668 2.76 4.83 39.58
CA VAL A 668 2.95 5.88 40.60
C VAL A 668 1.73 6.02 41.51
N ILE A 669 0.51 5.96 40.97
CA ILE A 669 -0.72 6.02 41.79
C ILE A 669 -0.83 4.80 42.71
N SER A 670 -0.49 3.61 42.21
CA SER A 670 -0.72 2.36 42.94
C SER A 670 0.32 2.07 44.03
N HIS A 671 1.59 2.45 43.87
CA HIS A 671 2.67 2.07 44.80
C HIS A 671 3.60 3.25 45.22
N GLY A 672 3.33 4.48 44.77
CA GLY A 672 4.19 5.66 45.01
C GLY A 672 4.02 6.38 46.36
N ASP A 673 3.28 5.82 47.32
CA ASP A 673 3.04 6.46 48.62
C ASP A 673 4.32 6.55 49.49
N PRO A 674 4.58 7.67 50.20
CA PRO A 674 3.72 8.85 50.35
C PRO A 674 3.90 9.94 49.28
N TYR A 675 4.88 9.80 48.38
CA TYR A 675 5.30 10.86 47.44
C TYR A 675 4.45 10.96 46.16
N ARG A 676 3.37 10.18 46.02
CA ARG A 676 2.55 10.04 44.80
C ARG A 676 2.18 11.37 44.14
N TRP A 677 1.75 12.37 44.90
CA TRP A 677 1.30 13.66 44.34
C TRP A 677 2.44 14.50 43.77
N GLN A 678 3.63 14.42 44.36
CA GLN A 678 4.82 15.10 43.83
C GLN A 678 5.29 14.44 42.53
N MET A 679 5.29 13.10 42.48
CA MET A 679 5.61 12.33 41.28
C MET A 679 4.61 12.61 40.14
N LEU A 680 3.31 12.63 40.43
CA LEU A 680 2.28 12.95 39.43
C LEU A 680 2.40 14.39 38.91
N ALA A 681 2.64 15.36 39.79
CA ALA A 681 2.89 16.75 39.38
C ALA A 681 4.10 16.84 38.43
N ALA A 682 5.18 16.10 38.72
CA ALA A 682 6.36 15.99 37.86
C ALA A 682 6.11 15.27 36.53
N MET A 683 4.99 14.55 36.36
CA MET A 683 4.62 13.90 35.08
C MET A 683 3.73 14.76 34.18
N ILE A 684 3.06 15.80 34.69
CA ILE A 684 2.20 16.71 33.90
C ILE A 684 2.91 17.35 32.68
N PRO A 685 4.22 17.70 32.73
CA PRO A 685 4.92 18.24 31.55
C PRO A 685 5.07 17.23 30.39
N LEU A 686 5.07 15.91 30.64
CA LEU A 686 5.27 14.88 29.61
C LEU A 686 4.23 14.93 28.47
N PRO A 687 2.90 14.88 28.74
CA PRO A 687 1.90 14.99 27.68
C PRO A 687 1.89 16.37 26.99
N LEU A 688 2.18 17.45 27.73
CA LEU A 688 2.27 18.80 27.16
C LEU A 688 3.45 18.90 26.18
N MET A 689 4.60 18.34 26.54
CA MET A 689 5.79 18.24 25.70
C MET A 689 5.52 17.45 24.40
N LEU A 690 4.86 16.28 24.49
CA LEU A 690 4.46 15.50 23.31
C LEU A 690 3.48 16.26 22.40
N LEU A 691 2.54 17.01 22.98
CA LEU A 691 1.57 17.81 22.23
C LEU A 691 2.22 19.02 21.56
N ALA A 692 3.12 19.73 22.26
CA ALA A 692 3.92 20.81 21.70
C ALA A 692 4.80 20.33 20.55
N PHE A 693 5.50 19.19 20.73
CA PHE A 693 6.31 18.55 19.69
C PHE A 693 5.49 18.17 18.45
N LYS A 694 4.27 17.63 18.64
CA LYS A 694 3.33 17.33 17.55
C LYS A 694 2.93 18.59 16.78
N ILE A 695 2.63 19.70 17.47
CA ILE A 695 2.27 20.98 16.84
C ILE A 695 3.47 21.56 16.07
N TYR A 696 4.67 21.50 16.64
CA TYR A 696 5.91 21.92 15.99
C TYR A 696 6.19 21.15 14.69
N CYS A 697 6.17 19.81 14.74
CA CYS A 697 6.39 18.97 13.56
C CYS A 697 5.32 19.22 12.48
N LYS A 698 4.04 19.37 12.88
CA LYS A 698 2.94 19.70 11.96
C LYS A 698 3.12 21.07 11.30
N ARG A 699 3.54 22.11 12.02
CA ARG A 699 3.76 23.45 11.42
C ARG A 699 4.97 23.47 10.49
N THR A 700 6.04 22.78 10.87
CA THR A 700 7.33 22.81 10.15
C THR A 700 7.33 21.97 8.87
N PHE A 701 6.84 20.72 8.94
CA PHE A 701 7.08 19.73 7.89
C PHE A 701 5.86 19.32 7.06
N ASP A 702 4.64 19.38 7.61
CA ASP A 702 3.46 18.84 6.92
C ASP A 702 3.15 19.56 5.60
N ASP A 703 3.26 20.88 5.57
CA ASP A 703 2.99 21.64 4.34
C ASP A 703 4.05 21.34 3.27
N GLN A 704 5.31 21.15 3.68
CA GLN A 704 6.42 20.78 2.78
C GLN A 704 6.30 19.36 2.22
N LEU A 705 5.66 18.43 2.95
CA LEU A 705 5.40 17.06 2.48
C LEU A 705 4.27 16.98 1.43
N ALA A 706 3.30 17.90 1.50
CA ALA A 706 2.09 17.85 0.69
C ALA A 706 2.16 18.69 -0.59
N PHE A 707 2.81 19.85 -0.56
CA PHE A 707 2.79 20.81 -1.66
C PHE A 707 4.21 21.13 -2.14
N TYR A 708 4.40 21.23 -3.45
CA TYR A 708 5.65 21.65 -4.06
C TYR A 708 6.02 23.08 -3.60
N THR A 709 5.31 24.08 -4.12
CA THR A 709 5.36 25.48 -3.66
C THR A 709 4.15 25.85 -2.79
N LYS A 710 4.27 26.97 -2.06
CA LYS A 710 3.16 27.61 -1.33
C LYS A 710 2.56 28.82 -2.07
N GLY A 711 3.18 29.27 -3.17
CA GLY A 711 2.76 30.44 -3.93
C GLY A 711 3.79 31.57 -3.98
N ASP A 712 4.76 31.58 -3.06
CA ASP A 712 5.96 32.43 -3.15
C ASP A 712 6.97 31.77 -4.11
N SER A 713 6.91 32.12 -5.39
CA SER A 713 8.05 31.87 -6.29
C SER A 713 9.13 32.90 -5.98
N ALA A 714 10.36 32.45 -5.75
CA ALA A 714 11.46 33.36 -5.45
C ALA A 714 11.77 34.19 -6.71
N LYS A 715 11.77 35.53 -6.58
CA LYS A 715 12.17 36.44 -7.66
C LYS A 715 13.56 36.04 -8.16
N GLY A 716 13.66 35.60 -9.41
CA GLY A 716 14.90 35.13 -10.03
C GLY A 716 14.99 33.62 -10.26
N THR A 717 13.99 32.81 -9.90
CA THR A 717 13.92 31.42 -10.36
C THR A 717 13.46 31.39 -11.82
N GLU A 718 14.28 30.89 -12.74
CA GLU A 718 13.87 30.72 -14.14
C GLU A 718 12.65 29.78 -14.21
N ALA A 719 11.68 30.13 -15.06
CA ALA A 719 10.54 29.27 -15.29
C ALA A 719 11.03 27.92 -15.86
N ALA A 720 10.57 26.81 -15.28
CA ALA A 720 10.88 25.47 -15.77
C ALA A 720 10.60 25.39 -17.28
N LEU A 721 11.55 24.82 -18.04
CA LEU A 721 11.57 24.83 -19.50
C LEU A 721 10.16 24.60 -20.09
N PRO A 722 9.64 25.51 -20.94
CA PRO A 722 8.27 25.44 -21.42
C PRO A 722 8.06 24.11 -22.13
N VAL A 723 7.15 23.29 -21.59
CA VAL A 723 6.91 21.95 -22.13
C VAL A 723 6.48 22.07 -23.59
N ASP A 724 7.11 21.25 -24.43
CA ASP A 724 7.05 21.32 -25.88
C ASP A 724 5.60 21.44 -26.40
N LYS A 725 5.37 22.29 -27.41
CA LYS A 725 4.01 22.55 -27.94
C LYS A 725 3.33 21.26 -28.42
N GLU A 726 4.09 20.25 -28.82
CA GLU A 726 3.55 18.91 -29.10
C GLU A 726 2.99 18.19 -27.87
N SER A 727 3.66 18.25 -26.72
CA SER A 727 3.17 17.60 -25.49
C SER A 727 1.83 18.21 -25.07
N ARG A 728 1.67 19.53 -25.26
CA ARG A 728 0.42 20.27 -25.02
C ARG A 728 -0.74 19.79 -25.90
N ARG A 729 -0.49 19.18 -27.06
CA ARG A 729 -1.53 18.52 -27.87
C ARG A 729 -1.79 17.06 -27.44
N ARG A 730 -0.85 16.43 -26.74
CA ARG A 730 -0.92 15.02 -26.27
C ARG A 730 -1.58 14.87 -24.88
N ASP A 731 -1.53 15.90 -24.03
CA ASP A 731 -2.15 15.91 -22.70
C ASP A 731 -3.66 16.22 -22.76
N ARG A 732 -4.44 15.17 -23.03
CA ARG A 732 -5.91 15.17 -23.04
C ARG A 732 -6.44 14.75 -21.66
N VAL A 733 -6.65 15.73 -20.79
CA VAL A 733 -7.12 15.55 -19.40
C VAL A 733 -8.34 14.64 -19.32
N GLY A 734 -9.38 14.91 -20.12
CA GLY A 734 -10.61 14.11 -20.16
C GLY A 734 -10.47 12.66 -20.68
N VAL A 735 -9.31 12.28 -21.24
CA VAL A 735 -9.00 10.88 -21.60
C VAL A 735 -8.24 10.18 -20.47
N ARG A 736 -7.24 10.83 -19.85
CA ARG A 736 -6.47 10.21 -18.75
C ARG A 736 -7.20 10.22 -17.40
N PHE A 737 -8.01 11.25 -17.15
CA PHE A 737 -8.92 11.37 -16.00
C PHE A 737 -10.39 11.16 -16.41
N GLY A 738 -10.64 10.58 -17.59
CA GLY A 738 -11.93 10.01 -17.93
C GLY A 738 -12.17 8.71 -17.16
N ASN A 739 -13.44 8.32 -17.00
CA ASN A 739 -13.76 7.04 -16.37
C ASN A 739 -13.29 5.87 -17.28
N PRO A 740 -12.43 4.94 -16.80
CA PRO A 740 -11.92 3.83 -17.60
C PRO A 740 -12.98 2.97 -18.28
N ALA A 741 -14.19 2.87 -17.71
CA ALA A 741 -15.29 2.10 -18.29
C ALA A 741 -15.64 2.51 -19.74
N LEU A 742 -15.39 3.76 -20.12
CA LEU A 742 -15.65 4.30 -21.45
C LEU A 742 -14.69 3.78 -22.54
N TYR A 743 -13.43 3.49 -22.20
CA TYR A 743 -12.37 3.22 -23.18
C TYR A 743 -11.52 1.96 -22.89
N LYS A 744 -11.63 1.36 -21.69
CA LYS A 744 -10.96 0.09 -21.36
C LYS A 744 -11.46 -1.00 -22.30
N LYS A 745 -10.54 -1.68 -23.00
CA LYS A 745 -10.87 -2.86 -23.80
C LYS A 745 -11.43 -3.96 -22.88
N LEU A 746 -12.45 -4.67 -23.36
CA LEU A 746 -12.99 -5.82 -22.65
C LEU A 746 -12.00 -6.99 -22.74
N ILE A 747 -11.87 -7.76 -21.67
CA ILE A 747 -10.98 -8.91 -21.64
C ILE A 747 -11.50 -10.01 -22.58
N VAL A 748 -10.59 -10.75 -23.22
CA VAL A 748 -10.95 -11.94 -23.99
C VAL A 748 -10.61 -13.21 -23.18
N PRO A 749 -11.31 -14.34 -23.38
CA PRO A 749 -10.96 -15.58 -22.72
C PRO A 749 -9.64 -16.14 -23.28
N MET A 750 -8.72 -16.50 -22.38
CA MET A 750 -7.41 -17.05 -22.71
C MET A 750 -7.41 -18.58 -22.65
N VAL A 751 -6.90 -19.23 -23.70
CA VAL A 751 -6.82 -20.69 -23.81
C VAL A 751 -5.42 -21.11 -24.24
N HIS A 752 -4.97 -22.26 -23.75
CA HIS A 752 -3.66 -22.81 -24.10
C HIS A 752 -3.64 -23.35 -25.54
N GLU A 753 -2.58 -23.05 -26.29
CA GLU A 753 -2.31 -23.52 -27.67
C GLU A 753 -2.61 -25.01 -27.92
N LYS A 754 -2.26 -25.91 -26.99
CA LYS A 754 -2.54 -27.36 -27.05
C LYS A 754 -4.01 -27.71 -27.28
N SER A 755 -4.93 -26.81 -26.92
CA SER A 755 -6.38 -26.99 -27.05
C SER A 755 -7.00 -26.21 -28.21
N GLN A 756 -6.20 -25.51 -29.03
CA GLN A 756 -6.67 -24.64 -30.11
C GLN A 756 -7.59 -25.37 -31.11
N HIS A 757 -7.22 -26.59 -31.50
CA HIS A 757 -7.96 -27.39 -32.48
C HIS A 757 -9.40 -27.74 -32.03
N LEU A 758 -9.66 -27.78 -30.72
CA LEU A 758 -10.98 -28.10 -30.15
C LEU A 758 -11.87 -26.87 -29.98
N LEU A 759 -11.31 -25.65 -30.01
CA LEU A 759 -12.07 -24.43 -29.75
C LEU A 759 -13.10 -24.15 -30.84
N ALA A 760 -12.80 -24.45 -32.10
CA ALA A 760 -13.71 -24.23 -33.23
C ALA A 760 -14.98 -25.12 -33.17
N GLU A 761 -14.88 -26.30 -32.54
CA GLU A 761 -16.00 -27.22 -32.36
C GLU A 761 -16.84 -26.88 -31.11
N LEU A 762 -16.15 -26.52 -30.02
CA LEU A 762 -16.77 -26.24 -28.72
C LEU A 762 -17.40 -24.84 -28.62
N TYR A 763 -16.95 -23.90 -29.44
CA TYR A 763 -17.36 -22.50 -29.37
C TYR A 763 -17.71 -21.94 -30.75
N LYS A 764 -18.97 -21.52 -30.90
CA LYS A 764 -19.54 -20.95 -32.14
C LYS A 764 -19.85 -19.45 -32.01
N GLY A 765 -19.29 -18.77 -31.00
CA GLY A 765 -19.49 -17.34 -30.77
C GLY A 765 -18.52 -16.45 -31.58
N ARG A 766 -18.74 -15.14 -31.52
CA ARG A 766 -17.87 -14.07 -32.06
C ARG A 766 -17.41 -14.27 -33.50
N LEU A 767 -18.38 -14.51 -34.39
CA LEU A 767 -18.18 -14.31 -35.83
C LEU A 767 -18.32 -12.80 -36.11
N HIS A 768 -17.18 -12.16 -36.42
CA HIS A 768 -16.99 -10.72 -36.65
C HIS A 768 -17.10 -9.77 -35.45
N ASP A 769 -15.97 -9.13 -35.14
CA ASP A 769 -15.93 -7.79 -34.56
C ASP A 769 -15.68 -6.81 -35.72
N ASP A 770 -16.74 -6.16 -36.21
CA ASP A 770 -16.59 -5.03 -37.14
C ASP A 770 -15.88 -3.90 -36.39
N GLY A 771 -14.60 -3.69 -36.73
CA GLY A 771 -13.69 -2.74 -36.08
C GLY A 771 -14.02 -1.27 -36.34
N GLN A 772 -15.25 -0.86 -36.07
CA GLN A 772 -15.64 0.53 -35.88
C GLN A 772 -15.26 0.96 -34.46
N ASP A 773 -14.55 2.09 -34.36
CA ASP A 773 -14.20 2.71 -33.08
C ASP A 773 -15.45 3.28 -32.40
N VAL A 774 -16.08 2.47 -31.55
CA VAL A 774 -17.28 2.84 -30.80
C VAL A 774 -16.95 3.77 -29.64
N SER A 775 -16.76 5.04 -29.95
CA SER A 775 -17.29 6.20 -29.23
C SER A 775 -16.84 7.49 -29.91
N GLY A 776 -17.60 8.58 -29.74
CA GLY A 776 -17.16 9.90 -30.20
C GLY A 776 -15.92 10.46 -29.49
N TYR A 777 -15.25 9.70 -28.61
CA TYR A 777 -13.91 10.00 -28.09
C TYR A 777 -12.82 9.52 -29.07
N SER A 778 -13.06 9.69 -30.38
CA SER A 778 -12.30 9.14 -31.52
C SER A 778 -10.87 9.66 -31.69
N ASP A 779 -10.33 10.32 -30.68
CA ASP A 779 -8.96 10.84 -30.61
C ASP A 779 -7.93 9.80 -30.14
N VAL A 780 -8.41 8.64 -29.67
CA VAL A 780 -7.58 7.47 -29.41
C VAL A 780 -7.36 6.74 -30.73
N TYR A 781 -6.37 7.18 -31.51
CA TYR A 781 -5.81 6.35 -32.58
C TYR A 781 -5.27 5.04 -31.99
N ALA A 782 -6.11 4.01 -31.96
CA ALA A 782 -5.67 2.64 -31.75
C ALA A 782 -4.81 2.26 -32.96
N MET A 783 -3.50 2.18 -32.75
CA MET A 783 -2.56 1.69 -33.77
C MET A 783 -2.99 0.28 -34.17
N LYS A 784 -3.50 0.12 -35.39
CA LYS A 784 -3.89 -1.20 -35.91
C LYS A 784 -2.67 -2.11 -35.84
N ARG A 785 -2.81 -3.29 -35.24
CA ARG A 785 -1.73 -4.28 -35.11
C ARG A 785 -1.17 -4.51 -36.52
N MET A 786 0.12 -4.32 -36.75
CA MET A 786 0.68 -4.59 -38.09
C MET A 786 0.68 -6.09 -38.35
N SER A 787 0.42 -6.47 -39.60
CA SER A 787 0.54 -7.86 -40.05
C SER A 787 2.00 -8.29 -39.94
N HIS A 788 2.25 -9.38 -39.21
CA HIS A 788 3.60 -9.99 -39.13
C HIS A 788 4.06 -10.53 -40.49
N GLU A 789 3.11 -10.94 -41.33
CA GLU A 789 3.34 -11.44 -42.69
C GLU A 789 3.48 -10.30 -43.73
N ARG A 790 2.95 -9.11 -43.43
CA ARG A 790 2.92 -7.95 -44.34
C ARG A 790 3.21 -6.64 -43.57
N PRO A 791 4.48 -6.34 -43.30
CA PRO A 791 4.89 -5.07 -42.68
C PRO A 791 4.25 -3.86 -43.38
N GLY A 792 3.77 -2.90 -42.59
CA GLY A 792 3.09 -1.70 -43.09
C GLY A 792 1.60 -1.87 -43.47
N LYS A 793 1.06 -3.10 -43.50
CA LYS A 793 -0.40 -3.33 -43.57
C LYS A 793 -0.95 -3.64 -42.18
N ALA A 794 -2.16 -3.14 -41.90
CA ALA A 794 -2.92 -3.61 -40.75
C ALA A 794 -3.13 -5.12 -40.87
N ALA A 795 -2.93 -5.86 -39.78
CA ALA A 795 -3.31 -7.25 -39.69
C ALA A 795 -4.80 -7.37 -40.00
N PRO A 796 -5.23 -8.34 -40.84
CA PRO A 796 -6.65 -8.62 -41.00
C PRO A 796 -7.20 -8.95 -39.61
N ALA A 797 -8.22 -8.19 -39.19
CA ALA A 797 -8.75 -8.24 -37.83
C ALA A 797 -9.68 -9.46 -37.62
N ALA A 798 -9.16 -10.66 -37.90
CA ALA A 798 -9.62 -11.87 -37.24
C ALA A 798 -9.07 -11.87 -35.81
N ALA A 799 -9.60 -10.96 -34.97
CA ALA A 799 -9.49 -11.10 -33.53
C ALA A 799 -10.28 -12.36 -33.16
N ALA A 800 -9.60 -13.50 -33.10
CA ALA A 800 -10.23 -14.76 -32.75
C ALA A 800 -11.00 -14.60 -31.43
N PRO A 801 -12.14 -15.30 -31.24
CA PRO A 801 -12.92 -15.22 -30.01
C PRO A 801 -12.13 -15.51 -28.74
N PHE A 802 -11.01 -16.22 -28.88
CA PHE A 802 -10.06 -16.53 -27.83
C PHE A 802 -8.71 -15.91 -28.10
N GLU A 803 -8.02 -15.57 -27.03
CA GLU A 803 -6.59 -15.42 -27.07
C GLU A 803 -5.92 -16.78 -26.84
N ILE A 804 -5.11 -17.20 -27.80
CA ILE A 804 -4.32 -18.42 -27.71
C ILE A 804 -2.96 -18.06 -27.11
N VAL A 805 -2.63 -18.66 -25.97
CA VAL A 805 -1.34 -18.47 -25.29
C VAL A 805 -0.48 -19.71 -25.46
N LYS A 806 0.75 -19.51 -25.95
CA LYS A 806 1.74 -20.58 -26.11
C LYS A 806 2.41 -20.94 -24.80
N GLU A 807 2.96 -22.15 -24.69
CA GLU A 807 3.56 -22.64 -23.43
C GLU A 807 4.79 -21.83 -23.01
N ASN A 808 5.59 -21.36 -23.96
CA ASN A 808 6.72 -20.43 -23.75
C ASN A 808 6.28 -18.98 -23.47
N GLU A 809 5.02 -18.64 -23.76
CA GLU A 809 4.49 -17.28 -23.58
C GLU A 809 3.76 -17.09 -22.23
N LEU A 810 3.48 -18.17 -21.47
CA LEU A 810 2.79 -18.18 -20.16
C LEU A 810 3.43 -17.36 -19.02
N ASP A 811 4.48 -16.60 -19.32
CA ASP A 811 5.18 -15.73 -18.38
C ASP A 811 4.54 -14.34 -18.27
N PHE A 812 4.63 -13.73 -17.09
CA PHE A 812 4.10 -12.40 -16.84
C PHE A 812 4.72 -11.33 -17.73
N GLU A 813 5.99 -11.50 -18.13
CA GLU A 813 6.73 -10.56 -18.97
C GLU A 813 6.00 -10.19 -20.28
N ASN A 814 5.39 -11.18 -20.94
CA ASN A 814 4.69 -10.98 -22.23
C ASN A 814 3.34 -10.25 -22.07
N PHE A 815 2.83 -10.17 -20.84
CA PHE A 815 1.50 -9.65 -20.52
C PHE A 815 1.54 -8.43 -19.57
N LYS A 816 2.73 -8.01 -19.12
CA LYS A 816 2.94 -6.97 -18.09
C LYS A 816 2.33 -5.60 -18.42
N ASP A 817 2.20 -5.25 -19.70
CA ASP A 817 1.70 -3.95 -20.15
C ASP A 817 0.16 -3.86 -20.21
N ARG A 818 -0.55 -4.98 -20.04
CA ARG A 818 -2.00 -5.00 -20.20
C ARG A 818 -2.72 -4.51 -18.94
N PRO A 819 -3.87 -3.83 -19.04
CA PRO A 819 -4.61 -3.35 -17.87
C PRO A 819 -5.05 -4.51 -16.96
N GLU A 820 -5.47 -5.65 -17.54
CA GLU A 820 -5.93 -6.84 -16.81
C GLU A 820 -4.87 -7.51 -15.93
N PHE A 821 -3.58 -7.28 -16.17
CA PHE A 821 -2.46 -7.83 -15.40
C PHE A 821 -1.70 -6.74 -14.62
N SER A 822 -1.50 -5.56 -15.22
CA SER A 822 -0.74 -4.47 -14.58
C SER A 822 -1.46 -3.84 -13.38
N GLU A 823 -2.79 -3.66 -13.42
CA GLU A 823 -3.54 -2.98 -12.34
C GLU A 823 -3.41 -3.68 -10.98
N GLU A 824 -3.19 -5.00 -10.99
CA GLU A 824 -3.02 -5.82 -9.79
C GLU A 824 -1.60 -5.78 -9.23
N HIS A 825 -0.60 -5.69 -10.12
CA HIS A 825 0.83 -5.89 -9.85
C HIS A 825 1.68 -4.61 -9.99
N GLY A 826 1.10 -3.43 -9.69
CA GLY A 826 1.84 -2.17 -9.60
C GLY A 826 1.42 -1.06 -10.57
N GLY A 827 0.36 -1.26 -11.35
CA GLY A 827 -0.08 -0.30 -12.37
C GLY A 827 0.80 -0.30 -13.62
N GLY A 828 0.24 0.14 -14.74
CA GLY A 828 0.90 0.14 -16.05
C GLY A 828 2.24 0.88 -16.05
N GLY A 829 3.33 0.12 -15.91
CA GLY A 829 4.71 0.61 -15.91
C GLY A 829 5.27 1.12 -14.57
N GLU A 830 4.50 1.31 -13.49
CA GLU A 830 5.06 1.93 -12.27
C GLU A 830 6.03 1.00 -11.52
N ALA A 831 5.78 -0.31 -11.55
CA ALA A 831 6.69 -1.33 -11.04
C ALA A 831 8.00 -1.45 -11.85
N TYR A 832 7.97 -0.95 -13.08
CA TYR A 832 8.96 -1.21 -14.14
C TYR A 832 9.38 0.09 -14.86
N GLY A 833 9.30 1.24 -14.19
CA GLY A 833 10.03 2.44 -14.58
C GLY A 833 9.42 3.44 -15.56
N ARG A 834 8.12 3.37 -15.85
CA ARG A 834 7.38 4.48 -16.48
C ARG A 834 6.02 4.65 -15.81
N SER A 835 5.78 5.82 -15.20
CA SER A 835 4.48 6.13 -14.61
C SER A 835 3.37 6.03 -15.67
N ALA A 836 2.22 5.43 -15.33
CA ALA A 836 1.11 5.24 -16.27
C ALA A 836 0.63 6.55 -16.93
N ASP A 837 0.75 7.68 -16.21
CA ASP A 837 0.42 9.02 -16.71
C ASP A 837 1.32 9.50 -17.87
N LEU A 838 2.49 8.86 -18.07
CA LEU A 838 3.45 9.12 -19.16
C LEU A 838 3.24 8.16 -20.35
N ILE A 839 2.51 7.06 -20.17
CA ILE A 839 2.29 6.04 -21.19
C ILE A 839 0.98 6.34 -21.93
N ARG A 840 1.00 6.28 -23.27
CA ARG A 840 -0.22 6.45 -24.09
C ARG A 840 -1.09 5.19 -23.99
N PRO A 841 -2.37 5.29 -23.58
CA PRO A 841 -3.27 4.14 -23.56
C PRO A 841 -3.30 3.44 -24.93
N GLY A 842 -3.04 2.13 -24.95
CA GLY A 842 -3.15 1.29 -26.14
C GLY A 842 -1.97 1.29 -27.12
N THR A 843 -0.81 1.87 -26.78
CA THR A 843 0.42 1.67 -27.59
C THR A 843 1.26 0.57 -26.95
N PRO A 844 1.56 -0.55 -27.63
CA PRO A 844 2.57 -1.50 -27.16
C PRO A 844 3.91 -0.76 -27.01
N GLY A 845 4.65 -1.03 -25.95
CA GLY A 845 5.85 -0.27 -25.62
C GLY A 845 6.88 -0.25 -26.76
N THR A 846 7.03 0.91 -27.42
CA THR A 846 8.14 1.11 -28.35
C THR A 846 9.44 1.20 -27.56
N MET A 847 10.24 0.13 -27.63
CA MET A 847 11.68 0.25 -27.43
C MET A 847 12.23 1.33 -28.38
N SER A 848 13.11 2.18 -27.88
CA SER A 848 13.65 3.38 -28.53
C SER A 848 12.63 4.50 -28.87
N THR A 849 12.59 5.53 -28.02
CA THR A 849 12.77 6.96 -28.38
C THR A 849 12.51 7.85 -27.16
N PHE A 850 13.59 8.39 -26.56
CA PHE A 850 13.80 9.79 -26.13
C PHE A 850 14.98 9.85 -25.14
N GLY A 851 16.04 10.57 -25.50
CA GLY A 851 17.13 11.00 -24.60
C GLY A 851 18.18 9.93 -24.22
N GLY A 852 19.33 9.94 -24.89
CA GLY A 852 20.50 9.13 -24.52
C GLY A 852 21.33 8.70 -25.72
N SER A 853 22.44 9.39 -25.99
CA SER A 853 23.37 9.06 -27.06
C SER A 853 24.41 8.02 -26.61
N ASP A 854 24.01 6.74 -26.55
CA ASP A 854 24.96 5.62 -26.40
C ASP A 854 24.49 4.41 -27.21
N ARG A 855 25.22 4.07 -28.28
CA ARG A 855 24.96 2.88 -29.12
C ARG A 855 25.76 1.68 -28.62
N GLY A 856 25.39 1.14 -27.47
CA GLY A 856 25.85 -0.18 -27.01
C GLY A 856 24.92 -1.30 -27.52
N ARG A 857 25.40 -2.20 -28.39
CA ARG A 857 24.67 -3.43 -28.73
C ARG A 857 24.73 -4.40 -27.55
N SER A 858 23.58 -4.77 -26.99
CA SER A 858 23.48 -5.87 -26.02
C SER A 858 23.65 -7.22 -26.73
N SER A 859 24.74 -7.93 -26.45
CA SER A 859 24.93 -9.32 -26.90
C SER A 859 24.25 -10.29 -25.92
N SER A 860 23.13 -10.88 -26.30
CA SER A 860 22.57 -12.05 -25.61
C SER A 860 23.36 -13.30 -26.00
N ARG A 861 23.94 -13.99 -25.00
CA ARG A 861 24.56 -15.31 -25.16
C ARG A 861 23.50 -16.41 -25.28
N ASP A 862 23.95 -17.53 -25.84
CA ASP A 862 23.37 -18.87 -25.79
C ASP A 862 22.04 -19.10 -26.54
N SER A 863 22.18 -19.37 -27.83
CA SER A 863 21.43 -20.45 -28.48
C SER A 863 22.34 -21.21 -29.45
N GLU A 864 22.81 -22.39 -29.06
CA GLU A 864 23.41 -23.33 -30.00
C GLU A 864 22.37 -23.73 -31.06
N ARG A 865 22.71 -23.59 -32.34
CA ARG A 865 22.03 -24.32 -33.41
C ARG A 865 23.04 -24.83 -34.44
N THR A 866 22.78 -26.07 -34.82
CA THR A 866 23.54 -26.90 -35.74
C THR A 866 23.72 -26.23 -37.11
N TYR A 867 24.90 -26.40 -37.70
CA TYR A 867 25.17 -25.99 -39.07
C TYR A 867 24.33 -26.83 -40.06
N ALA A 868 23.70 -26.13 -41.01
CA ALA A 868 23.37 -26.65 -42.32
C ALA A 868 23.76 -25.55 -43.32
N GLU A 869 24.49 -25.89 -44.37
CA GLU A 869 24.79 -24.95 -45.45
C GLU A 869 23.52 -24.58 -46.21
N ASP A 870 23.35 -23.31 -46.53
CA ASP A 870 22.36 -22.90 -47.53
C ASP A 870 22.95 -21.80 -48.42
N VAL A 871 22.70 -21.92 -49.72
CA VAL A 871 23.51 -21.28 -50.77
C VAL A 871 22.98 -19.88 -51.10
N GLY A 872 23.85 -18.87 -51.02
CA GLY A 872 23.49 -17.49 -51.29
C GLY A 872 23.13 -17.24 -52.76
N VAL A 873 21.87 -16.88 -53.03
CA VAL A 873 21.42 -16.43 -54.36
C VAL A 873 21.75 -14.94 -54.56
N GLN A 874 22.59 -14.65 -55.54
CA GLN A 874 23.00 -13.28 -55.90
C GLN A 874 22.12 -12.78 -57.07
N TYR A 875 21.41 -11.66 -56.88
CA TYR A 875 20.59 -11.07 -57.95
C TYR A 875 21.43 -10.24 -58.95
N PRO A 876 21.17 -10.33 -60.28
CA PRO A 876 21.87 -9.52 -61.27
C PRO A 876 21.58 -8.01 -61.13
N LYS A 877 22.56 -7.17 -61.48
CA LYS A 877 22.37 -5.72 -61.57
C LYS A 877 21.45 -5.38 -62.74
N GLY A 878 20.30 -4.73 -62.47
CA GLY A 878 19.45 -4.15 -63.52
C GLY A 878 17.94 -4.08 -63.24
N TYR A 879 17.42 -4.64 -62.15
CA TYR A 879 15.97 -4.67 -61.91
C TYR A 879 15.42 -3.42 -61.19
N HIS A 880 14.35 -2.86 -61.77
CA HIS A 880 13.49 -1.75 -61.31
C HIS A 880 13.97 -0.31 -61.54
N SER A 881 13.78 0.18 -62.76
CA SER A 881 13.35 1.55 -63.03
C SER A 881 11.86 1.74 -62.70
N THR A 882 11.48 2.80 -62.00
CA THR A 882 10.07 3.19 -61.78
C THR A 882 9.70 4.40 -62.65
N PRO A 883 8.55 4.41 -63.37
CA PRO A 883 8.12 5.57 -64.15
C PRO A 883 7.72 6.76 -63.27
N SER A 884 8.25 7.94 -63.57
CA SER A 884 7.99 9.19 -62.84
C SER A 884 6.82 9.97 -63.43
N ALA A 885 5.58 9.53 -63.16
CA ALA A 885 4.37 10.28 -63.48
C ALA A 885 3.20 9.90 -62.55
N LEU A 886 3.16 10.46 -61.33
CA LEU A 886 1.98 10.66 -60.46
C LEU A 886 2.40 11.05 -59.02
N ARG A 887 2.81 12.31 -58.78
CA ARG A 887 2.72 12.93 -57.44
C ARG A 887 2.86 14.45 -57.43
N GLU A 888 1.79 15.15 -57.81
CA GLU A 888 1.55 16.50 -57.28
C GLU A 888 0.79 16.41 -55.93
N TYR A 889 0.80 17.50 -55.16
CA TYR A 889 0.20 17.66 -53.82
C TYR A 889 0.86 16.93 -52.64
N SER A 890 1.94 17.54 -52.12
CA SER A 890 2.34 17.47 -50.71
C SER A 890 3.32 18.62 -50.38
N PRO A 891 2.89 19.71 -49.72
CA PRO A 891 3.78 20.83 -49.41
C PRO A 891 4.74 20.47 -48.26
N SER A 892 6.04 20.52 -48.55
CA SER A 892 7.12 20.41 -47.55
C SER A 892 8.01 21.64 -47.72
N PRO A 893 8.36 22.40 -46.65
CA PRO A 893 9.18 23.60 -46.80
C PRO A 893 10.65 23.26 -47.05
N ASP A 894 11.27 24.01 -47.95
CA ASP A 894 12.64 23.85 -48.43
C ASP A 894 13.73 23.94 -47.35
N ARG A 895 14.85 23.24 -47.61
CA ARG A 895 16.18 23.62 -47.13
C ARG A 895 17.15 23.63 -48.31
N GLY A 896 17.62 24.83 -48.68
CA GLY A 896 18.48 25.06 -49.83
C GLY A 896 19.91 24.48 -49.72
N HIS A 897 20.46 24.16 -50.88
CA HIS A 897 21.79 23.59 -51.14
C HIS A 897 23.00 24.43 -50.71
N LYS A 898 24.14 23.76 -50.47
CA LYS A 898 25.34 23.63 -51.36
C LYS A 898 26.37 22.71 -50.66
N GLY A 899 26.92 21.66 -51.30
CA GLY A 899 28.17 21.66 -52.11
C GLY A 899 29.41 21.48 -51.18
N PHE A 900 30.43 20.65 -51.42
CA PHE A 900 30.91 19.90 -52.59
C PHE A 900 31.71 18.61 -52.19
N GLU A 901 32.34 17.95 -53.18
CA GLU A 901 32.90 16.58 -53.26
C GLU A 901 34.19 16.20 -52.46
N ASN A 902 34.40 14.86 -52.25
CA ASN A 902 35.61 13.99 -52.45
C ASN A 902 37.06 14.52 -52.10
N VAL A 903 38.11 13.82 -51.59
CA VAL A 903 38.50 12.40 -51.25
C VAL A 903 39.97 12.41 -50.69
N PRO A 904 40.63 11.37 -50.08
CA PRO A 904 40.25 10.15 -49.33
C PRO A 904 41.05 9.87 -48.00
N VAL A 905 40.81 8.68 -47.40
CA VAL A 905 41.63 7.76 -46.54
C VAL A 905 43.08 8.10 -46.10
N ALA A 906 43.38 7.99 -44.78
CA ALA A 906 44.60 7.33 -44.21
C ALA A 906 44.57 7.04 -42.68
N GLY A 907 44.95 5.80 -42.29
CA GLY A 907 45.86 5.43 -41.17
C GLY A 907 45.66 5.84 -39.68
N GLY A 908 45.23 4.89 -38.84
CA GLY A 908 45.90 4.42 -37.59
C GLY A 908 46.09 5.32 -36.34
N GLY A 909 46.21 4.69 -35.15
CA GLY A 909 46.99 5.28 -34.02
C GLY A 909 46.28 5.66 -32.71
N GLN A 910 45.92 4.64 -31.91
CA GLN A 910 45.82 4.54 -30.44
C GLN A 910 46.32 5.68 -29.48
N TYR A 911 45.59 5.81 -28.34
CA TYR A 911 45.93 6.39 -26.99
C TYR A 911 45.47 7.81 -26.59
N ASN A 912 44.84 7.87 -25.39
CA ASN A 912 44.78 8.89 -24.30
C ASN A 912 44.82 10.41 -24.65
N GLN A 913 44.15 11.34 -23.95
CA GLN A 913 43.82 11.43 -22.52
C GLN A 913 42.72 12.50 -22.26
N TYR A 914 42.23 12.62 -21.02
CA TYR A 914 41.33 13.67 -20.55
C TYR A 914 41.89 15.09 -20.69
N GLN A 915 41.05 16.05 -21.09
CA GLN A 915 41.09 17.41 -20.53
C GLN A 915 39.73 18.14 -20.65
N MET A 916 39.32 18.79 -19.55
CA MET A 916 38.25 19.80 -19.58
C MET A 916 38.71 21.03 -20.36
N ARG A 917 37.78 21.83 -20.89
CA ARG A 917 38.07 23.13 -21.49
C ARG A 917 37.27 24.21 -20.78
N ASP A 918 38.00 25.14 -20.17
CA ASP A 918 37.46 26.33 -19.52
C ASP A 918 36.85 27.32 -20.53
N GLU A 919 35.94 28.15 -20.02
CA GLU A 919 35.35 29.28 -20.71
C GLU A 919 36.33 30.46 -20.77
N THR A 920 36.51 31.08 -21.94
CA THR A 920 36.88 32.50 -22.10
C THR A 920 36.85 32.88 -23.59
N ALA A 921 36.49 34.15 -23.86
CA ALA A 921 36.55 34.82 -25.18
C ALA A 921 35.51 34.31 -26.24
N LEU A 922 34.77 35.13 -27.00
CA LEU A 922 34.54 36.59 -27.07
C LEU A 922 33.01 36.82 -27.29
N LEU A 923 32.34 37.88 -26.83
CA LEU A 923 32.48 39.30 -27.20
C LEU A 923 32.44 39.59 -28.72
N GLY A 924 31.22 39.65 -29.27
CA GLY A 924 30.98 40.07 -30.66
C GLY A 924 29.51 39.99 -31.04
N ASP A 925 28.72 41.01 -30.66
CA ASP A 925 27.54 41.52 -31.38
C ASP A 925 26.81 42.59 -30.53
N ALA A 926 27.36 43.80 -30.52
CA ALA A 926 26.68 44.99 -29.99
C ALA A 926 26.47 45.99 -31.14
N ALA A 927 25.21 46.32 -31.45
CA ALA A 927 24.87 47.27 -32.50
C ALA A 927 24.98 48.74 -32.01
N PRO A 928 25.46 49.69 -32.85
CA PRO A 928 25.71 51.07 -32.43
C PRO A 928 24.48 51.98 -32.55
N MET A 929 24.40 53.01 -31.69
CA MET A 929 23.44 54.12 -31.79
C MET A 929 23.93 55.24 -32.72
N GLY A 930 23.02 55.84 -33.50
CA GLY A 930 23.23 57.08 -34.25
C GLY A 930 22.56 58.31 -33.60
N ARG A 931 23.18 59.49 -33.70
CA ARG A 931 22.71 60.78 -33.15
C ARG A 931 22.17 61.72 -34.24
N GLY A 932 21.23 62.61 -33.88
CA GLY A 932 20.81 63.79 -34.65
C GLY A 932 19.89 64.72 -33.85
N THR A 933 20.05 66.05 -33.99
CA THR A 933 19.44 67.15 -33.20
C THR A 933 19.41 68.44 -34.04
N PRO A 934 18.76 69.57 -33.66
CA PRO A 934 17.46 69.84 -32.98
C PRO A 934 16.63 70.98 -33.70
N TYR A 935 15.79 71.74 -32.95
CA TYR A 935 14.89 72.89 -33.31
C TYR A 935 13.47 72.52 -33.83
N ASP A 936 12.37 73.26 -33.57
CA ASP A 936 12.18 74.58 -32.90
C ASP A 936 10.80 74.75 -32.17
N ARG A 937 10.75 75.73 -31.24
CA ARG A 937 9.67 76.64 -30.74
C ARG A 937 8.18 76.31 -30.47
N GLN A 938 7.71 77.01 -29.40
CA GLN A 938 6.44 77.74 -29.17
C GLN A 938 5.25 77.12 -28.38
N THR A 939 4.95 77.76 -27.24
CA THR A 939 3.64 77.88 -26.56
C THR A 939 2.98 79.24 -26.94
N PRO A 940 1.67 79.49 -26.70
CA PRO A 940 1.24 80.09 -25.42
C PRO A 940 -0.26 79.88 -24.95
N THR A 941 -0.55 80.31 -23.70
CA THR A 941 -1.82 80.92 -23.12
C THR A 941 -3.17 80.14 -23.13
N GLU A 942 -3.76 79.83 -21.95
CA GLU A 942 -4.91 80.51 -21.25
C GLU A 942 -6.28 79.86 -21.58
N GLY A 943 -7.34 79.82 -20.75
CA GLY A 943 -7.59 80.19 -19.34
C GLY A 943 -9.03 79.78 -18.89
N GLU A 944 -9.36 79.95 -17.58
CA GLU A 944 -10.70 79.92 -16.92
C GLU A 944 -11.40 78.55 -16.68
N GLU A 945 -12.29 78.32 -15.69
CA GLU A 945 -12.57 78.75 -14.28
C GLU A 945 -13.82 77.95 -13.79
N GLY A 946 -14.10 77.89 -12.47
CA GLY A 946 -15.32 77.29 -11.86
C GLY A 946 -15.32 75.74 -11.76
N GLY A 947 -15.55 75.05 -10.63
CA GLY A 947 -16.56 75.22 -9.57
C GLY A 947 -17.60 74.07 -9.70
N GLU A 948 -18.19 73.43 -8.70
CA GLU A 948 -18.06 73.42 -7.23
C GLU A 948 -18.76 72.15 -6.66
N TYR A 949 -18.68 71.88 -5.34
CA TYR A 949 -19.43 70.91 -4.48
C TYR A 949 -20.36 69.80 -5.10
N PHE A 950 -20.35 68.53 -4.65
CA PHE A 950 -20.94 68.11 -3.35
C PHE A 950 -20.60 66.66 -2.90
N ARG A 951 -20.84 66.37 -1.60
CA ARG A 951 -20.73 65.04 -0.93
C ARG A 951 -22.05 64.25 -0.92
N GLY A 952 -21.98 62.91 -0.80
CA GLY A 952 -23.10 62.05 -0.34
C GLY A 952 -22.79 60.55 -0.52
N ARG A 953 -22.06 59.87 0.37
CA ARG A 953 -22.49 59.23 1.64
C ARG A 953 -23.47 58.03 1.48
N GLN A 954 -22.95 56.84 1.81
CA GLN A 954 -23.61 55.67 2.45
C GLN A 954 -25.04 55.27 2.02
N PHE A 955 -25.20 54.04 1.53
CA PHE A 955 -25.58 52.90 2.39
C PHE A 955 -24.92 51.61 1.92
#